data_AF-A0A0N8H644-F1
#
_entry.id   AF-A0A0N8H644-F1
#
_cell.length_a   1.000
_cell.length_b   1.000
_cell.length_c   1.000
_cell.angle_alpha   90.00
_cell.angle_beta   90.00
_cell.angle_gamma   90.00
#
_symmetry.space_group_name_H-M   'P 1'
#
loop_
_entity.id
_entity.type
_entity.pdbx_description
1 polymer ?
#
loop_
_entity_poly.entity_id
_entity_poly.type
_entity_poly.pdbx_seq_one_letter_code
_entity_poly.pdbx_strand_id
1 'polypeptide(L)'
;MLNALLTAFFREHFVLTVVLLLLPFPLQAVEGYFRRWRHSQARGCQEPASKVPVKDPVIGLDFLYNVLFGKTPERYLDSTYRAFQEMGATYTEKRLTWEAVYTCEPQNLKQILATGAEDFDLPEFRTAVIGHLFGQGIFVLSGHPWKHARTVLRRSLKKDDPAPFLDTLERHFQAFAEHIPTDGAEVDLQPLFLGLAMDVATEFLMGHSTHMLDARGDHSREQRFVDDYMVCSEEIIRQMQLGPLHPFRINFAARRARARVYEYLDGFIDESLRETEGGGASLLADMVSMSPDRKGVSDQILHILLASRDTTSGLMSNLFFALAKNPRLYAKLRDDVLRVAGDAAPTAAQLKDMAYLKCTARYADRDDLSLPPQPALRLHPVIPTNARVALRDTALPRGGGADGRSPLFVRKGTAVFYNVYAMHRDEATFGADAEDFVPERWEKLRPGWGYLPFNGGARSCVGQQYALLETYYIVARMAQTFTTLESRDDEDWMELYALALCSKNGTRVAVTTLWPVAPAVGTPLVPQIYEATCSDQIALDTRPDHVVYSPTDRVPPQHVLTSQQTLDELSSDAAKGLDHEVPRRLAEFGPNELDQTKEIQPVKILFEQVFHVMTLRWEPAWHPSLDQRRHSGWYYRPRPLHRLLPKPPSAKDDRLATHPCPPTSNVFRGGNAITIQAAKVAPGDTVDRGTGDSVPSDIRIIDAVNLEADESLLTGVGAGHEADPS
;
A
#
# COMPACT_ATOMS: atom_id res chain seq x y z
N MET A 1 -3.83 62.37 -1.95
CA MET A 1 -4.76 62.60 -0.82
C MET A 1 -5.11 61.31 -0.09
N LEU A 2 -5.63 60.28 -0.78
CA LEU A 2 -6.02 59.00 -0.17
C LEU A 2 -4.87 58.32 0.60
N ASN A 3 -3.66 58.31 0.01
CA ASN A 3 -2.50 57.67 0.63
C ASN A 3 -2.12 58.36 1.96
N ALA A 4 -2.08 59.69 1.99
CA ALA A 4 -1.77 60.47 3.20
C ALA A 4 -2.83 60.32 4.32
N LEU A 5 -4.11 60.19 3.96
CA LEU A 5 -5.19 59.91 4.90
C LEU A 5 -5.10 58.49 5.49
N LEU A 6 -4.76 57.49 4.67
CA LEU A 6 -4.50 56.13 5.15
C LEU A 6 -3.28 56.08 6.07
N THR A 7 -2.20 56.77 5.70
CA THR A 7 -1.00 56.92 6.53
C THR A 7 -1.36 57.53 7.90
N ALA A 8 -2.15 58.60 7.96
CA ALA A 8 -2.58 59.19 9.22
C ALA A 8 -3.49 58.25 10.04
N PHE A 9 -4.45 57.58 9.40
CA PHE A 9 -5.36 56.63 10.03
C PHE A 9 -4.63 55.42 10.64
N PHE A 10 -3.72 54.78 9.89
CA PHE A 10 -2.93 53.66 10.40
C PHE A 10 -1.94 54.08 11.47
N ARG A 11 -1.52 55.35 11.52
CA ARG A 11 -0.63 55.87 12.57
C ARG A 11 -1.37 56.17 13.88
N GLU A 12 -2.60 56.68 13.80
CA GLU A 12 -3.45 56.95 14.97
C GLU A 12 -4.16 55.69 15.49
N HIS A 13 -4.47 54.74 14.61
CA HIS A 13 -5.20 53.50 14.95
C HIS A 13 -4.37 52.22 14.74
N PHE A 14 -3.03 52.32 14.77
CA PHE A 14 -2.13 51.18 14.54
C PHE A 14 -2.48 49.98 15.43
N VAL A 15 -2.62 50.21 16.74
CA VAL A 15 -2.91 49.17 17.73
C VAL A 15 -4.28 48.53 17.48
N LEU A 16 -5.31 49.35 17.24
CA LEU A 16 -6.67 48.86 16.95
C LEU A 16 -6.69 48.02 15.67
N THR A 17 -5.96 48.44 14.64
CA THR A 17 -5.84 47.71 13.37
C THR A 17 -5.13 46.38 13.57
N VAL A 18 -4.00 46.34 14.30
CA VAL A 18 -3.29 45.10 14.62
C VAL A 18 -4.18 44.15 15.43
N VAL A 19 -4.92 44.67 16.43
CA VAL A 19 -5.87 43.85 17.21
C VAL A 19 -6.98 43.30 16.34
N LEU A 20 -7.60 44.10 15.47
CA LEU A 20 -8.67 43.64 14.56
C LEU A 20 -8.17 42.64 13.52
N LEU A 21 -6.91 42.76 13.06
CA LEU A 21 -6.27 41.79 12.18
C LEU A 21 -5.92 40.48 12.90
N LEU A 22 -5.61 40.54 14.19
CA LEU A 22 -5.29 39.37 15.01
C LEU A 22 -6.51 38.71 15.67
N LEU A 23 -7.64 39.42 15.83
CA LEU A 23 -8.88 38.94 16.47
C LEU A 23 -9.50 37.69 15.80
N PRO A 24 -9.44 37.50 14.46
CA PRO A 24 -9.97 36.30 13.82
C PRO A 24 -9.26 35.02 14.27
N PHE A 25 -7.96 35.07 14.61
CA PHE A 25 -7.19 33.88 15.00
C PHE A 25 -7.69 33.22 16.30
N PRO A 26 -7.86 33.92 17.45
CA PRO A 26 -8.44 33.33 18.64
C PRO A 26 -9.90 32.92 18.44
N LEU A 27 -10.69 33.68 17.65
CA LEU A 27 -12.07 33.30 17.34
C LEU A 27 -12.14 31.98 16.56
N GLN A 28 -11.32 31.82 15.52
CA GLN A 28 -11.19 30.57 14.76
C GLN A 28 -10.66 29.42 15.62
N ALA A 29 -9.74 29.70 16.55
CA ALA A 29 -9.23 28.70 17.48
C ALA A 29 -10.31 28.21 18.45
N VAL A 30 -11.13 29.13 18.99
CA VAL A 30 -12.25 28.84 19.88
C VAL A 30 -13.36 28.11 19.13
N GLU A 31 -13.76 28.57 17.95
CA GLU A 31 -14.74 27.90 17.10
C GLU A 31 -14.28 26.49 16.73
N GLY A 32 -13.02 26.36 16.31
CA GLY A 32 -12.40 25.07 16.02
C GLY A 32 -12.33 24.16 17.26
N TYR A 33 -12.10 24.72 18.45
CA TYR A 33 -12.17 23.96 19.71
C TYR A 33 -13.58 23.44 19.98
N PHE A 34 -14.62 24.29 19.89
CA PHE A 34 -16.00 23.86 20.11
C PHE A 34 -16.49 22.86 19.07
N ARG A 35 -16.12 23.02 17.79
CA ARG A 35 -16.43 22.04 16.74
C ARG A 35 -15.83 20.67 17.07
N ARG A 36 -14.55 20.64 17.45
CA ARG A 36 -13.85 19.41 17.85
C ARG A 36 -14.45 18.79 19.11
N TRP A 37 -14.80 19.62 20.09
CA TRP A 37 -15.46 19.17 21.31
C TRP A 37 -16.81 18.53 21.00
N ARG A 38 -17.65 19.15 20.16
CA ARG A 38 -18.93 18.56 19.73
C ARG A 38 -18.73 17.23 18.99
N HIS A 39 -17.78 17.13 18.07
CA HIS A 39 -17.47 15.87 17.39
C HIS A 39 -16.99 14.77 18.34
N SER A 40 -16.12 15.15 19.30
CA SER A 40 -15.64 14.26 20.35
C SER A 40 -16.81 13.72 21.19
N GLN A 41 -17.71 14.60 21.65
CA GLN A 41 -18.90 14.21 22.41
C GLN A 41 -19.87 13.34 21.60
N ALA A 42 -20.13 13.68 20.34
CA ALA A 42 -21.04 12.92 19.47
C ALA A 42 -20.57 11.47 19.24
N ARG A 43 -19.27 11.22 19.33
CA ARG A 43 -18.66 9.89 19.20
C ARG A 43 -18.33 9.23 20.54
N GLY A 44 -18.75 9.82 21.66
CA GLY A 44 -18.45 9.32 23.00
C GLY A 44 -16.95 9.25 23.32
N CYS A 45 -16.15 10.11 22.67
CA CYS A 45 -14.71 10.10 22.87
C CYS A 45 -14.35 10.65 24.25
N GLN A 46 -13.30 10.08 24.85
CA GLN A 46 -12.77 10.51 26.13
C GLN A 46 -11.33 11.00 25.98
N GLU A 47 -10.84 11.67 27.02
CA GLU A 47 -9.43 12.09 27.08
C GLU A 47 -8.49 10.88 26.98
N PRO A 48 -7.29 11.04 26.38
CA PRO A 48 -6.32 9.96 26.30
C PRO A 48 -6.00 9.36 27.66
N ALA A 49 -6.00 8.03 27.74
CA ALA A 49 -5.62 7.30 28.95
C ALA A 49 -4.19 7.61 29.40
N SER A 50 -3.32 7.81 28.42
CA SER A 50 -1.88 7.97 28.62
C SER A 50 -1.30 9.02 27.67
N LYS A 51 -0.41 9.87 28.21
CA LYS A 51 0.19 11.00 27.51
C LYS A 51 1.71 11.00 27.72
N VAL A 52 2.47 11.06 26.64
CA VAL A 52 3.95 11.11 26.71
C VAL A 52 4.39 12.30 27.55
N PRO A 53 5.31 12.14 28.51
CA PRO A 53 5.85 13.24 29.28
C PRO A 53 6.76 14.11 28.39
N VAL A 54 6.19 15.17 27.83
CA VAL A 54 6.91 16.12 26.99
C VAL A 54 7.52 17.22 27.88
N LYS A 55 8.85 17.39 27.82
CA LYS A 55 9.58 18.39 28.64
C LYS A 55 9.31 19.83 28.17
N ASP A 56 9.28 20.03 26.85
CA ASP A 56 8.96 21.32 26.25
C ASP A 56 7.76 21.16 25.27
N PRO A 57 6.53 21.36 25.78
CA PRO A 57 5.33 21.20 24.97
C PRO A 57 5.10 22.38 24.02
N VAL A 58 5.84 23.49 24.13
CA VAL A 58 5.58 24.73 23.38
C VAL A 58 6.46 24.82 22.14
N ILE A 59 7.79 24.74 22.32
CA ILE A 59 8.75 24.89 21.24
C ILE A 59 9.21 23.50 20.74
N GLY A 60 9.28 22.53 21.64
CA GLY A 60 9.75 21.17 21.35
C GLY A 60 11.28 21.08 21.26
N LEU A 61 12.02 21.87 22.04
CA LEU A 61 13.47 21.86 22.06
C LEU A 61 14.04 20.50 22.53
N ASP A 62 13.32 19.77 23.38
CA ASP A 62 13.66 18.40 23.78
C ASP A 62 13.59 17.42 22.60
N PHE A 63 12.56 17.54 21.75
CA PHE A 63 12.48 16.78 20.51
C PHE A 63 13.63 17.14 19.57
N LEU A 64 13.88 18.44 19.37
CA LEU A 64 14.97 18.90 18.52
C LEU A 64 16.34 18.41 19.01
N TYR A 65 16.56 18.45 20.33
CA TYR A 65 17.78 17.94 20.96
C TYR A 65 17.94 16.44 20.72
N ASN A 66 16.88 15.65 20.95
CA ASN A 66 16.90 14.21 20.71
C ASN A 66 17.09 13.87 19.23
N VAL A 67 16.53 14.65 18.30
CA VAL A 67 16.67 14.42 16.87
C VAL A 67 18.07 14.79 16.36
N LEU A 68 18.67 15.88 16.85
CA LEU A 68 19.98 16.36 16.39
C LEU A 68 21.16 15.68 17.11
N PHE A 69 21.01 15.38 18.40
CA PHE A 69 22.09 14.91 19.26
C PHE A 69 21.78 13.57 19.94
N GLY A 70 20.54 13.11 19.90
CA GLY A 70 20.18 11.79 20.41
C GLY A 70 20.81 10.70 19.55
N LYS A 71 21.30 9.65 20.23
CA LYS A 71 21.75 8.45 19.54
C LYS A 71 20.51 7.64 19.15
N THR A 72 20.51 7.10 17.93
CA THR A 72 19.54 6.06 17.58
C THR A 72 19.66 4.94 18.62
N PRO A 73 18.55 4.51 19.24
CA PRO A 73 18.61 3.44 20.22
C PRO A 73 19.24 2.19 19.56
N GLU A 74 20.19 1.56 20.25
CA GLU A 74 20.85 0.35 19.76
C GLU A 74 19.87 -0.82 19.59
N ARG A 75 18.72 -0.76 20.29
CA ARG A 75 17.57 -1.66 20.19
C ARG A 75 16.27 -0.86 20.05
N TYR A 76 16.01 -0.38 18.83
CA TYR A 76 14.78 0.29 18.43
C TYR A 76 13.52 -0.52 18.80
N LEU A 77 13.46 -1.80 18.45
CA LEU A 77 12.29 -2.64 18.70
C LEU A 77 11.98 -2.76 20.19
N ASP A 78 12.97 -3.12 21.00
CA ASP A 78 12.86 -3.19 22.46
C ASP A 78 12.45 -1.84 23.05
N SER A 79 13.01 -0.73 22.55
CA SER A 79 12.66 0.61 23.02
C SER A 79 11.19 0.96 22.75
N THR A 80 10.68 0.60 21.56
CA THR A 80 9.27 0.84 21.22
C THR A 80 8.34 -0.05 22.02
N TYR A 81 8.72 -1.31 22.25
CA TYR A 81 7.94 -2.25 23.03
C TYR A 81 7.86 -1.83 24.51
N ARG A 82 8.97 -1.44 25.12
CA ARG A 82 9.00 -0.87 26.48
C ARG A 82 8.11 0.36 26.60
N ALA A 83 8.11 1.24 25.58
CA ALA A 83 7.21 2.39 25.58
C ALA A 83 5.73 1.97 25.64
N PHE A 84 5.30 0.92 24.93
CA PHE A 84 3.94 0.38 25.04
C PHE A 84 3.66 -0.31 26.37
N GLN A 85 4.66 -0.95 27.00
CA GLN A 85 4.52 -1.53 28.34
C GLN A 85 4.34 -0.44 29.41
N GLU A 86 5.10 0.64 29.33
CA GLU A 86 5.05 1.75 30.29
C GLU A 86 3.83 2.67 30.09
N MET A 87 3.50 2.97 28.83
CA MET A 87 2.47 3.95 28.48
C MET A 87 1.11 3.32 28.19
N GLY A 88 1.04 1.99 28.04
CA GLY A 88 -0.16 1.26 27.65
C GLY A 88 -0.33 1.10 26.13
N ALA A 89 -1.31 0.29 25.72
CA ALA A 89 -1.51 -0.13 24.33
C ALA A 89 -1.88 1.00 23.36
N THR A 90 -2.34 2.15 23.86
CA THR A 90 -2.55 3.37 23.08
C THR A 90 -2.23 4.59 23.91
N TYR A 91 -1.36 5.46 23.40
CA TYR A 91 -0.95 6.69 24.08
C TYR A 91 -0.75 7.83 23.07
N THR A 92 -0.79 9.07 23.57
CA THR A 92 -0.68 10.28 22.73
C THR A 92 0.55 11.10 23.07
N GLU A 93 1.23 11.62 22.06
CA GLU A 93 2.23 12.67 22.19
C GLU A 93 1.66 13.97 21.65
N LYS A 94 1.65 15.02 22.47
CA LYS A 94 1.09 16.31 22.09
C LYS A 94 2.06 17.43 22.38
N ARG A 95 2.37 18.20 21.34
CA ARG A 95 3.10 19.46 21.38
C ARG A 95 2.20 20.55 20.80
N LEU A 96 2.57 21.81 20.99
CA LEU A 96 1.83 22.95 20.44
C LEU A 96 1.78 22.88 18.90
N THR A 97 2.87 22.42 18.28
CA THR A 97 3.06 22.41 16.83
C THR A 97 2.56 21.13 16.15
N TRP A 98 2.51 19.99 16.85
CA TRP A 98 2.05 18.71 16.29
C TRP A 98 1.51 17.75 17.35
N GLU A 99 0.76 16.75 16.90
CA GLU A 99 0.20 15.68 17.72
C GLU A 99 0.41 14.35 17.00
N ALA A 100 0.75 13.31 17.76
CA ALA A 100 0.78 11.94 17.29
C ALA A 100 0.09 10.99 18.28
N VAL A 101 -0.48 9.93 17.72
CA VAL A 101 -1.06 8.82 18.48
C VAL A 101 -0.25 7.57 18.17
N TYR A 102 0.07 6.81 19.20
CA TYR A 102 0.76 5.52 19.09
C TYR A 102 -0.18 4.42 19.57
N THR A 103 -0.31 3.33 18.83
CA THR A 103 -1.21 2.23 19.18
C THR A 103 -0.64 0.85 18.79
N CYS A 104 -0.77 -0.14 19.67
CA CYS A 104 -0.62 -1.56 19.32
C CYS A 104 -1.94 -2.34 19.46
N GLU A 105 -3.06 -1.64 19.72
CA GLU A 105 -4.38 -2.23 19.91
C GLU A 105 -5.01 -2.74 18.58
N PRO A 106 -5.32 -4.05 18.46
CA PRO A 106 -5.88 -4.65 17.24
C PRO A 106 -7.14 -3.95 16.71
N GLN A 107 -8.03 -3.47 17.60
CA GLN A 107 -9.26 -2.77 17.19
C GLN A 107 -8.96 -1.42 16.53
N ASN A 108 -7.93 -0.72 17.01
CA ASN A 108 -7.48 0.52 16.40
C ASN A 108 -6.85 0.26 15.03
N LEU A 109 -6.04 -0.79 14.88
CA LEU A 109 -5.48 -1.17 13.58
C LEU A 109 -6.57 -1.55 12.58
N LYS A 110 -7.62 -2.28 13.01
CA LYS A 110 -8.80 -2.56 12.18
C LYS A 110 -9.48 -1.27 11.70
N GLN A 111 -9.65 -0.30 12.58
CA GLN A 111 -10.23 1.00 12.22
C GLN A 111 -9.37 1.74 11.21
N ILE A 112 -8.07 1.83 11.45
CA ILE A 112 -7.14 2.59 10.61
C ILE A 112 -6.99 1.98 9.22
N LEU A 113 -7.03 0.65 9.12
CA LEU A 113 -6.64 -0.07 7.90
C LEU A 113 -7.82 -0.61 7.10
N ALA A 114 -8.97 -0.87 7.73
CA ALA A 114 -10.13 -1.45 7.09
C ALA A 114 -11.40 -0.62 7.31
N THR A 115 -12.00 -0.64 8.51
CA THR A 115 -13.37 -0.13 8.72
C THR A 115 -13.48 1.39 8.59
N GLY A 116 -12.40 2.13 8.84
CA GLY A 116 -12.31 3.57 8.67
C GLY A 116 -11.20 3.99 7.72
N ALA A 117 -10.77 3.13 6.80
CA ALA A 117 -9.62 3.40 5.92
C ALA A 117 -9.72 4.70 5.11
N GLU A 118 -10.94 5.16 4.79
CA GLU A 118 -11.17 6.43 4.08
C GLU A 118 -10.90 7.69 4.92
N ASP A 119 -10.77 7.55 6.23
CA ASP A 119 -10.40 8.63 7.13
C ASP A 119 -8.89 8.79 7.25
N PHE A 120 -8.10 7.85 6.71
CA PHE A 120 -6.67 7.74 6.94
C PHE A 120 -5.88 7.61 5.63
N ASP A 121 -4.74 8.28 5.54
CA ASP A 121 -3.82 8.10 4.42
C ASP A 121 -2.35 8.06 4.86
N LEU A 122 -1.42 7.92 3.92
CA LEU A 122 0.01 7.98 4.18
C LEU A 122 0.41 9.40 4.64
N PRO A 123 1.23 9.53 5.70
CA PRO A 123 1.74 10.82 6.13
C PRO A 123 2.61 11.49 5.05
N GLU A 124 2.49 12.81 4.91
CA GLU A 124 3.22 13.59 3.90
C GLU A 124 4.74 13.48 4.05
N PHE A 125 5.27 13.47 5.27
CA PHE A 125 6.72 13.33 5.48
C PHE A 125 7.24 11.99 4.95
N ARG A 126 6.46 10.90 5.06
CA ARG A 126 6.83 9.58 4.54
C ARG A 126 6.85 9.60 3.02
N THR A 127 5.80 10.13 2.40
CA THR A 127 5.69 10.15 0.93
C THR A 127 6.74 11.08 0.32
N ALA A 128 7.08 12.18 0.98
CA ALA A 128 8.15 13.09 0.57
C ALA A 128 9.53 12.43 0.61
N VAL A 129 9.90 11.80 1.74
CA VAL A 129 11.22 11.20 1.92
C VAL A 129 11.45 10.01 0.98
N ILE A 130 10.52 9.04 0.96
CA ILE A 130 10.63 7.89 0.06
C ILE A 130 10.55 8.37 -1.39
N GLY A 131 9.62 9.27 -1.71
CA GLY A 131 9.43 9.78 -3.07
C GLY A 131 10.62 10.55 -3.63
N HIS A 132 11.41 11.18 -2.77
CA HIS A 132 12.62 11.89 -3.18
C HIS A 132 13.72 10.94 -3.68
N LEU A 133 13.91 9.80 -3.00
CA LEU A 133 15.00 8.87 -3.29
C LEU A 133 14.58 7.73 -4.22
N PHE A 134 13.37 7.19 -4.07
CA PHE A 134 12.87 6.04 -4.84
C PHE A 134 11.73 6.35 -5.82
N GLY A 135 11.33 7.63 -5.94
CA GLY A 135 10.33 8.05 -6.94
C GLY A 135 8.89 7.75 -6.55
N GLN A 136 7.98 7.81 -7.53
CA GLN A 136 6.53 7.74 -7.32
C GLN A 136 5.98 6.31 -7.52
N GLY A 137 6.39 5.39 -6.65
CA GLY A 137 5.90 4.01 -6.65
C GLY A 137 4.75 3.72 -5.67
N ILE A 138 4.26 2.47 -5.67
CA ILE A 138 3.10 2.00 -4.87
C ILE A 138 3.14 2.34 -3.36
N PHE A 139 4.33 2.55 -2.79
CA PHE A 139 4.50 2.89 -1.37
C PHE A 139 4.27 4.35 -1.01
N VAL A 140 4.22 5.25 -1.99
CA VAL A 140 3.99 6.69 -1.78
C VAL A 140 2.75 7.21 -2.48
N LEU A 141 2.19 6.44 -3.41
CA LEU A 141 0.93 6.77 -4.06
C LEU A 141 -0.26 6.67 -3.09
N SER A 142 -1.25 7.52 -3.36
CA SER A 142 -2.52 7.60 -2.65
C SER A 142 -3.69 7.82 -3.62
N GLY A 143 -4.91 7.56 -3.15
CA GLY A 143 -6.14 7.75 -3.94
C GLY A 143 -6.15 6.95 -5.24
N HIS A 144 -6.63 7.58 -6.32
CA HIS A 144 -6.79 6.94 -7.63
C HIS A 144 -5.47 6.39 -8.23
N PRO A 145 -4.34 7.13 -8.24
CA PRO A 145 -3.07 6.57 -8.71
C PRO A 145 -2.65 5.28 -8.00
N TRP A 146 -2.86 5.18 -6.68
CA TRP A 146 -2.56 3.97 -5.93
C TRP A 146 -3.50 2.82 -6.28
N LYS A 147 -4.81 3.08 -6.40
CA LYS A 147 -5.80 2.07 -6.81
C LYS A 147 -5.43 1.49 -8.19
N HIS A 148 -5.12 2.36 -9.15
CA HIS A 148 -4.70 1.95 -10.50
C HIS A 148 -3.43 1.09 -10.47
N ALA A 149 -2.35 1.56 -9.84
CA ALA A 149 -1.11 0.80 -9.72
C ALA A 149 -1.32 -0.56 -9.02
N ARG A 150 -2.17 -0.60 -7.98
CA ARG A 150 -2.51 -1.86 -7.30
C ARG A 150 -3.28 -2.82 -8.18
N THR A 151 -4.20 -2.35 -9.02
CA THR A 151 -4.96 -3.20 -9.95
C THR A 151 -4.03 -3.83 -10.99
N VAL A 152 -3.10 -3.04 -11.55
CA VAL A 152 -2.05 -3.53 -12.45
C VAL A 152 -1.27 -4.66 -11.78
N LEU A 153 -0.72 -4.40 -10.58
CA LEU A 153 0.07 -5.39 -9.84
C LEU A 153 -0.73 -6.67 -9.54
N ARG A 154 -1.98 -6.54 -9.07
CA ARG A 154 -2.82 -7.70 -8.76
C ARG A 154 -3.07 -8.57 -9.98
N ARG A 155 -3.31 -7.96 -11.14
CA ARG A 155 -3.54 -8.70 -12.39
C ARG A 155 -2.31 -9.51 -12.77
N SER A 156 -1.14 -8.88 -12.76
CA SER A 156 0.10 -9.53 -13.17
C SER A 156 0.62 -10.56 -12.16
N LEU A 157 0.25 -10.42 -10.89
CA LEU A 157 0.47 -11.42 -9.85
C LEU A 157 -0.60 -12.54 -9.86
N LYS A 158 -1.70 -12.43 -10.62
CA LYS A 158 -2.69 -13.50 -10.69
C LYS A 158 -2.26 -14.50 -11.77
N LYS A 159 -1.46 -15.49 -11.40
CA LYS A 159 -1.15 -16.66 -12.25
C LYS A 159 -1.90 -17.87 -11.71
N ASP A 160 -2.60 -18.58 -12.60
CA ASP A 160 -3.39 -19.76 -12.22
C ASP A 160 -2.51 -20.99 -11.93
N ASP A 161 -1.31 -21.05 -12.52
CA ASP A 161 -0.34 -22.14 -12.30
C ASP A 161 0.92 -21.65 -11.55
N PRO A 162 1.20 -22.15 -10.33
CA PRO A 162 2.42 -21.85 -9.59
C PRO A 162 3.66 -22.61 -10.09
N ALA A 163 3.53 -23.64 -10.93
CA ALA A 163 4.65 -24.51 -11.30
C ALA A 163 5.84 -23.76 -11.94
N PRO A 164 5.66 -22.83 -12.91
CA PRO A 164 6.80 -22.11 -13.49
C PRO A 164 7.56 -21.28 -12.47
N PHE A 165 6.87 -20.75 -11.45
CA PHE A 165 7.52 -20.02 -10.37
C PHE A 165 8.35 -20.96 -9.49
N LEU A 166 7.85 -22.16 -9.20
CA LEU A 166 8.62 -23.16 -8.45
C LEU A 166 9.88 -23.62 -9.22
N ASP A 167 9.80 -23.76 -10.53
CA ASP A 167 10.97 -24.09 -11.37
C ASP A 167 12.04 -22.99 -11.30
N THR A 168 11.63 -21.71 -11.30
CA THR A 168 12.52 -20.57 -11.05
C THR A 168 13.14 -20.64 -9.66
N LEU A 169 12.34 -20.92 -8.63
CA LEU A 169 12.84 -21.05 -7.26
C LEU A 169 13.84 -22.20 -7.11
N GLU A 170 13.62 -23.35 -7.78
CA GLU A 170 14.56 -24.47 -7.73
C GLU A 170 15.90 -24.11 -8.35
N ARG A 171 15.92 -23.48 -9.53
CA ARG A 171 17.16 -23.06 -10.18
C ARG A 171 17.98 -22.13 -9.29
N HIS A 172 17.34 -21.13 -8.71
CA HIS A 172 18.02 -20.18 -7.81
C HIS A 172 18.40 -20.81 -6.47
N PHE A 173 17.60 -21.76 -5.96
CA PHE A 173 17.96 -22.53 -4.77
C PHE A 173 19.22 -23.37 -5.00
N GLN A 174 19.40 -23.99 -6.18
CA GLN A 174 20.60 -24.75 -6.48
C GLN A 174 21.85 -23.87 -6.47
N ALA A 175 21.80 -22.70 -7.13
CA ALA A 175 22.90 -21.71 -7.09
C ALA A 175 23.19 -21.23 -5.66
N PHE A 176 22.14 -20.99 -4.87
CA PHE A 176 22.25 -20.66 -3.45
C PHE A 176 22.94 -21.77 -2.63
N ALA A 177 22.55 -23.03 -2.83
CA ALA A 177 23.08 -24.16 -2.07
C ALA A 177 24.57 -24.42 -2.33
N GLU A 178 25.08 -24.09 -3.52
CA GLU A 178 26.52 -24.20 -3.85
C GLU A 178 27.41 -23.33 -2.96
N HIS A 179 26.87 -22.26 -2.36
CA HIS A 179 27.60 -21.34 -1.49
C HIS A 179 27.66 -21.80 -0.03
N ILE A 180 26.94 -22.88 0.31
CA ILE A 180 26.81 -23.33 1.70
C ILE A 180 27.74 -24.53 1.93
N PRO A 181 28.77 -24.38 2.78
CA PRO A 181 29.66 -25.49 3.13
C PRO A 181 28.89 -26.55 3.92
N THR A 182 29.11 -27.82 3.58
CA THR A 182 28.40 -28.98 4.16
C THR A 182 29.24 -29.75 5.19
N ASP A 183 30.45 -29.27 5.48
CA ASP A 183 31.41 -29.85 6.43
C ASP A 183 31.26 -29.31 7.86
N GLY A 184 30.22 -28.51 8.12
CA GLY A 184 29.99 -27.86 9.41
C GLY A 184 30.78 -26.57 9.62
N ALA A 185 31.44 -26.04 8.58
CA ALA A 185 32.01 -24.70 8.62
C ALA A 185 30.93 -23.62 8.81
N GLU A 186 31.33 -22.50 9.38
CA GLU A 186 30.46 -21.34 9.56
C GLU A 186 30.16 -20.67 8.21
N VAL A 187 28.89 -20.32 8.00
CA VAL A 187 28.42 -19.51 6.89
C VAL A 187 27.36 -18.52 7.39
N ASP A 188 27.36 -17.30 6.85
CA ASP A 188 26.27 -16.35 7.06
C ASP A 188 25.24 -16.49 5.94
N LEU A 189 24.03 -16.95 6.28
CA LEU A 189 22.95 -17.11 5.31
C LEU A 189 22.31 -15.79 4.88
N GLN A 190 22.45 -14.71 5.66
CA GLN A 190 21.72 -13.47 5.39
C GLN A 190 22.14 -12.79 4.06
N PRO A 191 23.44 -12.64 3.74
CA PRO A 191 23.87 -12.17 2.42
C PRO A 191 23.42 -13.09 1.28
N LEU A 192 23.42 -14.40 1.50
CA LEU A 192 22.98 -15.38 0.51
C LEU A 192 21.47 -15.29 0.24
N PHE A 193 20.65 -15.07 1.27
CA PHE A 193 19.21 -14.82 1.11
C PHE A 193 18.92 -13.51 0.39
N LEU A 194 19.74 -12.46 0.60
CA LEU A 194 19.64 -11.21 -0.15
C LEU A 194 19.96 -11.41 -1.64
N GLY A 195 20.97 -12.24 -1.95
CA GLY A 195 21.29 -12.64 -3.32
C GLY A 195 20.15 -13.45 -3.97
N LEU A 196 19.66 -14.47 -3.26
CA LEU A 196 18.57 -15.33 -3.71
C LEU A 196 17.30 -14.53 -4.00
N ALA A 197 16.88 -13.68 -3.07
CA ALA A 197 15.68 -12.86 -3.23
C ALA A 197 15.82 -11.83 -4.36
N MET A 198 17.03 -11.33 -4.61
CA MET A 198 17.30 -10.44 -5.75
C MET A 198 17.18 -11.20 -7.08
N ASP A 199 17.77 -12.39 -7.17
CA ASP A 199 17.76 -13.20 -8.39
C ASP A 199 16.35 -13.69 -8.75
N VAL A 200 15.58 -14.11 -7.74
CA VAL A 200 14.17 -14.48 -7.89
C VAL A 200 13.32 -13.27 -8.25
N ALA A 201 13.50 -12.13 -7.58
CA ALA A 201 12.71 -10.94 -7.83
C ALA A 201 12.94 -10.38 -9.22
N THR A 202 14.19 -10.27 -9.67
CA THR A 202 14.51 -9.72 -11.00
C THR A 202 14.02 -10.62 -12.12
N GLU A 203 14.17 -11.94 -11.99
CA GLU A 203 13.64 -12.88 -12.97
C GLU A 203 12.11 -12.82 -13.03
N PHE A 204 11.44 -12.77 -11.87
CA PHE A 204 9.99 -12.63 -11.82
C PHE A 204 9.48 -11.30 -12.40
N LEU A 205 10.17 -10.20 -12.07
CA LEU A 205 9.76 -8.86 -12.46
C LEU A 205 10.02 -8.58 -13.94
N MET A 206 11.16 -9.04 -14.45
CA MET A 206 11.74 -8.54 -15.71
C MET A 206 12.09 -9.69 -16.67
N GLY A 207 11.80 -10.94 -16.30
CA GLY A 207 12.05 -12.13 -17.11
C GLY A 207 13.50 -12.65 -17.07
N HIS A 208 14.43 -11.89 -16.50
CA HIS A 208 15.86 -12.22 -16.46
C HIS A 208 16.42 -11.96 -15.07
N SER A 209 17.27 -12.88 -14.61
CA SER A 209 17.89 -12.80 -13.29
C SER A 209 19.17 -11.98 -13.32
N THR A 210 19.51 -11.35 -12.21
CA THR A 210 20.84 -10.76 -11.98
C THR A 210 21.93 -11.79 -11.78
N HIS A 211 21.57 -13.05 -11.50
CA HIS A 211 22.50 -14.14 -11.22
C HIS A 211 23.56 -13.80 -10.16
N MET A 212 23.23 -13.00 -9.14
CA MET A 212 24.15 -12.56 -8.09
C MET A 212 24.77 -13.74 -7.31
N LEU A 213 24.12 -14.91 -7.33
CA LEU A 213 24.62 -16.14 -6.74
C LEU A 213 25.37 -17.06 -7.72
N ASP A 214 25.69 -16.63 -8.94
CA ASP A 214 26.54 -17.44 -9.84
C ASP A 214 28.02 -17.26 -9.48
N ALA A 215 28.71 -18.29 -9.03
CA ALA A 215 30.13 -18.19 -8.66
C ALA A 215 31.07 -17.84 -9.84
N ARG A 216 30.61 -17.95 -11.10
CA ARG A 216 31.44 -17.77 -12.30
C ARG A 216 31.28 -16.41 -12.99
N GLY A 217 30.31 -15.59 -12.58
CA GLY A 217 30.00 -14.29 -13.19
C GLY A 217 30.78 -13.11 -12.58
N ASP A 218 30.98 -12.04 -13.36
CA ASP A 218 31.37 -10.73 -12.83
C ASP A 218 30.11 -9.96 -12.43
N HIS A 219 29.83 -9.91 -11.13
CA HIS A 219 28.67 -9.25 -10.54
C HIS A 219 28.95 -7.83 -10.09
N SER A 220 30.04 -7.22 -10.55
CA SER A 220 30.44 -5.89 -10.07
C SER A 220 29.41 -4.81 -10.41
N ARG A 221 28.62 -4.97 -11.48
CA ARG A 221 27.55 -4.04 -11.88
C ARG A 221 26.37 -4.14 -10.91
N GLU A 222 25.93 -5.35 -10.63
CA GLU A 222 24.81 -5.70 -9.75
C GLU A 222 25.14 -5.32 -8.30
N GLN A 223 26.36 -5.61 -7.84
CA GLN A 223 26.82 -5.24 -6.51
C GLN A 223 26.85 -3.72 -6.33
N ARG A 224 27.34 -2.97 -7.33
CA ARG A 224 27.29 -1.48 -7.31
C ARG A 224 25.86 -0.96 -7.20
N PHE A 225 24.91 -1.58 -7.91
CA PHE A 225 23.49 -1.22 -7.81
C PHE A 225 22.96 -1.45 -6.38
N VAL A 226 23.25 -2.62 -5.79
CA VAL A 226 22.87 -2.95 -4.41
C VAL A 226 23.47 -1.96 -3.42
N ASP A 227 24.76 -1.63 -3.54
CA ASP A 227 25.44 -0.69 -2.66
C ASP A 227 24.82 0.71 -2.75
N ASP A 228 24.55 1.21 -3.96
CA ASP A 228 23.91 2.50 -4.16
C ASP A 228 22.47 2.55 -3.64
N TYR A 229 21.74 1.45 -3.84
CA TYR A 229 20.42 1.25 -3.26
C TYR A 229 20.47 1.32 -1.72
N MET A 230 21.41 0.63 -1.08
CA MET A 230 21.57 0.64 0.37
C MET A 230 21.91 2.04 0.89
N VAL A 231 22.76 2.81 0.19
CA VAL A 231 23.03 4.22 0.52
C VAL A 231 21.76 5.06 0.49
N CYS A 232 20.87 4.83 -0.49
CA CYS A 232 19.59 5.52 -0.58
C CYS A 232 18.64 5.09 0.55
N SER A 233 18.54 3.80 0.83
CA SER A 233 17.71 3.22 1.90
C SER A 233 18.10 3.77 3.27
N GLU A 234 19.39 3.79 3.60
CA GLU A 234 19.90 4.39 4.86
C GLU A 234 19.55 5.88 4.97
N GLU A 235 19.67 6.63 3.87
CA GLU A 235 19.35 8.05 3.88
C GLU A 235 17.85 8.30 4.08
N ILE A 236 16.97 7.46 3.53
CA ILE A 236 15.52 7.51 3.79
C ILE A 236 15.25 7.38 5.29
N ILE A 237 15.86 6.39 5.95
CA ILE A 237 15.66 6.15 7.38
C ILE A 237 16.14 7.33 8.21
N ARG A 238 17.34 7.85 7.92
CA ARG A 238 17.88 9.03 8.61
C ARG A 238 16.99 10.26 8.40
N GLN A 239 16.41 10.44 7.22
CA GLN A 239 15.47 11.52 6.96
C GLN A 239 14.14 11.33 7.70
N MET A 240 13.61 10.10 7.78
CA MET A 240 12.41 9.82 8.57
C MET A 240 12.60 10.15 10.05
N GLN A 241 13.78 9.86 10.62
CA GLN A 241 14.10 10.21 12.01
C GLN A 241 14.11 11.72 12.28
N LEU A 242 14.44 12.54 11.27
CA LEU A 242 14.38 14.00 11.38
C LEU A 242 12.96 14.56 11.38
N GLY A 243 11.96 13.75 11.00
CA GLY A 243 10.55 14.15 10.95
C GLY A 243 10.34 15.42 10.12
N PRO A 244 9.72 16.48 10.67
CA PRO A 244 9.52 17.76 9.96
C PRO A 244 10.81 18.45 9.51
N LEU A 245 11.98 18.09 10.07
CA LEU A 245 13.27 18.69 9.74
C LEU A 245 13.99 17.98 8.59
N HIS A 246 13.43 16.90 8.04
CA HIS A 246 14.02 16.19 6.91
C HIS A 246 14.40 17.07 5.71
N PRO A 247 13.70 18.19 5.36
CA PRO A 247 14.08 19.01 4.21
C PRO A 247 15.44 19.71 4.36
N PHE A 248 15.95 19.84 5.59
CA PHE A 248 17.25 20.47 5.87
C PHE A 248 18.43 19.50 5.70
N ARG A 249 18.17 18.19 5.58
CA ARG A 249 19.22 17.18 5.39
C ARG A 249 19.49 16.97 3.90
N ILE A 250 20.63 17.47 3.43
CA ILE A 250 21.08 17.29 2.05
C ILE A 250 22.26 16.33 2.02
N ASN A 251 22.06 15.15 1.43
CA ASN A 251 23.11 14.16 1.25
C ASN A 251 23.45 14.00 -0.25
N PHE A 252 24.55 14.63 -0.69
CA PHE A 252 25.01 14.55 -2.08
C PHE A 252 25.48 13.15 -2.50
N ALA A 253 25.90 12.30 -1.55
CA ALA A 253 26.24 10.92 -1.85
C ALA A 253 24.97 10.13 -2.22
N ALA A 254 23.91 10.25 -1.41
CA ALA A 254 22.62 9.62 -1.70
C ALA A 254 21.99 10.12 -3.01
N ARG A 255 22.12 11.42 -3.33
CA ARG A 255 21.65 11.96 -4.63
C ARG A 255 22.40 11.39 -5.83
N ARG A 256 23.71 11.15 -5.69
CA ARG A 256 24.53 10.50 -6.74
C ARG A 256 24.21 9.00 -6.85
N ALA A 257 24.06 8.32 -5.71
CA ALA A 257 23.64 6.92 -5.66
C ALA A 257 22.29 6.72 -6.34
N ARG A 258 21.30 7.59 -6.03
CA ARG A 258 20.01 7.61 -6.72
C ARG A 258 20.16 7.69 -8.24
N ALA A 259 21.01 8.57 -8.76
CA ALA A 259 21.18 8.69 -10.21
C ALA A 259 21.68 7.38 -10.83
N ARG A 260 22.64 6.70 -10.18
CA ARG A 260 23.17 5.40 -10.63
C ARG A 260 22.18 4.25 -10.50
N VAL A 261 21.35 4.24 -9.44
CA VAL A 261 20.25 3.29 -9.27
C VAL A 261 19.30 3.35 -10.46
N TYR A 262 18.87 4.56 -10.84
CA TYR A 262 17.97 4.74 -11.98
C TYR A 262 18.65 4.47 -13.32
N GLU A 263 19.93 4.79 -13.48
CA GLU A 263 20.69 4.44 -14.67
C GLU A 263 20.76 2.92 -14.86
N TYR A 264 21.01 2.17 -13.79
CA TYR A 264 21.00 0.71 -13.82
C TYR A 264 19.61 0.16 -14.18
N LEU A 265 18.56 0.63 -13.48
CA LEU A 265 17.17 0.20 -13.73
C LEU A 265 16.75 0.47 -15.17
N ASP A 266 17.01 1.67 -15.68
CA ASP A 266 16.66 2.05 -17.04
C ASP A 266 17.39 1.17 -18.07
N GLY A 267 18.67 0.87 -17.86
CA GLY A 267 19.40 -0.06 -18.71
C GLY A 267 18.82 -1.48 -18.68
N PHE A 268 18.45 -1.95 -17.49
CA PHE A 268 17.90 -3.29 -17.29
C PHE A 268 16.47 -3.43 -17.85
N ILE A 269 15.66 -2.36 -17.78
CA ILE A 269 14.35 -2.27 -18.46
C ILE A 269 14.52 -2.35 -19.97
N ASP A 270 15.48 -1.61 -20.53
CA ASP A 270 15.73 -1.61 -21.98
C ASP A 270 16.22 -2.97 -22.48
N GLU A 271 17.05 -3.66 -21.69
CA GLU A 271 17.49 -5.04 -21.95
C GLU A 271 16.28 -5.99 -21.98
N SER A 272 15.47 -5.99 -20.91
CA SER A 272 14.29 -6.85 -20.79
C SER A 272 13.23 -6.62 -21.88
N LEU A 273 12.98 -5.37 -22.26
CA LEU A 273 12.02 -5.05 -23.32
C LEU A 273 12.46 -5.57 -24.70
N ARG A 274 13.76 -5.55 -25.00
CA ARG A 274 14.30 -6.12 -26.25
C ARG A 274 14.12 -7.63 -26.31
N GLU A 275 14.24 -8.31 -25.17
CA GLU A 275 14.08 -9.78 -25.10
C GLU A 275 12.60 -10.20 -25.12
N THR A 276 11.71 -9.35 -24.59
CA THR A 276 10.26 -9.58 -24.58
C THR A 276 9.65 -9.52 -26.00
N GLU A 277 10.26 -8.79 -26.94
CA GLU A 277 9.90 -8.86 -28.37
C GLU A 277 10.05 -10.28 -28.97
N GLY A 278 10.76 -11.18 -28.27
CA GLY A 278 10.89 -12.61 -28.58
C GLY A 278 9.81 -13.54 -27.96
N GLY A 279 8.80 -13.00 -27.26
CA GLY A 279 7.65 -13.76 -26.76
C GLY A 279 7.65 -14.12 -25.26
N GLY A 280 8.51 -13.50 -24.44
CA GLY A 280 8.53 -13.71 -22.98
C GLY A 280 7.50 -12.88 -22.23
N ALA A 281 6.68 -13.50 -21.37
CA ALA A 281 5.75 -12.77 -20.50
C ALA A 281 6.44 -12.36 -19.19
N SER A 282 6.53 -11.05 -18.91
CA SER A 282 7.09 -10.49 -17.67
C SER A 282 6.14 -9.47 -17.03
N LEU A 283 6.24 -9.29 -15.70
CA LEU A 283 5.50 -8.24 -14.98
C LEU A 283 5.83 -6.84 -15.56
N LEU A 284 7.06 -6.66 -16.03
CA LEU A 284 7.48 -5.46 -16.75
C LEU A 284 6.65 -5.21 -18.01
N ALA A 285 6.44 -6.23 -18.85
CA ALA A 285 5.67 -6.09 -20.08
C ALA A 285 4.23 -5.68 -19.79
N ASP A 286 3.61 -6.25 -18.75
CA ASP A 286 2.29 -5.86 -18.29
C ASP A 286 2.27 -4.40 -17.82
N MET A 287 3.23 -3.99 -16.99
CA MET A 287 3.32 -2.61 -16.48
C MET A 287 3.54 -1.59 -17.60
N VAL A 288 4.39 -1.90 -18.58
CA VAL A 288 4.64 -1.04 -19.76
C VAL A 288 3.40 -0.95 -20.64
N SER A 289 2.67 -2.06 -20.82
CA SER A 289 1.42 -2.04 -21.60
C SER A 289 0.33 -1.17 -20.96
N MET A 290 0.36 -1.02 -19.64
CA MET A 290 -0.66 -0.30 -18.86
C MET A 290 -0.23 1.13 -18.47
N SER A 291 1.04 1.50 -18.65
CA SER A 291 1.57 2.83 -18.30
C SER A 291 2.36 3.45 -19.46
N PRO A 292 1.92 4.59 -20.02
CA PRO A 292 2.61 5.25 -21.12
C PRO A 292 3.88 6.01 -20.69
N ASP A 293 4.12 6.19 -19.38
CA ASP A 293 5.29 6.92 -18.86
C ASP A 293 6.40 5.96 -18.37
N ARG A 294 7.56 6.00 -19.04
CA ARG A 294 8.76 5.22 -18.69
C ARG A 294 9.22 5.50 -17.26
N LYS A 295 9.16 6.76 -16.83
CA LYS A 295 9.58 7.12 -15.48
C LYS A 295 8.67 6.48 -14.43
N GLY A 296 7.36 6.50 -14.66
CA GLY A 296 6.39 5.80 -13.82
C GLY A 296 6.69 4.30 -13.71
N VAL A 297 7.09 3.65 -14.80
CA VAL A 297 7.48 2.23 -14.82
C VAL A 297 8.75 1.99 -13.97
N SER A 298 9.83 2.75 -14.18
CA SER A 298 11.06 2.62 -13.38
C SER A 298 10.81 2.85 -11.88
N ASP A 299 9.97 3.84 -11.54
CA ASP A 299 9.57 4.12 -10.16
C ASP A 299 8.80 2.94 -9.54
N GLN A 300 7.88 2.31 -10.27
CA GLN A 300 7.15 1.14 -9.76
C GLN A 300 8.06 -0.08 -9.58
N ILE A 301 8.92 -0.37 -10.54
CA ILE A 301 9.83 -1.53 -10.49
C ILE A 301 10.74 -1.44 -9.27
N LEU A 302 11.35 -0.28 -9.03
CA LEU A 302 12.21 -0.08 -7.86
C LEU A 302 11.44 -0.34 -6.55
N HIS A 303 10.19 0.11 -6.46
CA HIS A 303 9.36 -0.14 -5.29
C HIS A 303 9.00 -1.62 -5.12
N ILE A 304 8.72 -2.34 -6.20
CA ILE A 304 8.40 -3.78 -6.13
C ILE A 304 9.66 -4.57 -5.78
N LEU A 305 10.81 -4.22 -6.35
CA LEU A 305 12.09 -4.84 -6.05
C LEU A 305 12.48 -4.67 -4.58
N LEU A 306 12.33 -3.46 -4.02
CA LEU A 306 12.45 -3.20 -2.58
C LEU A 306 11.49 -4.09 -1.77
N ALA A 307 10.24 -4.22 -2.24
CA ALA A 307 9.24 -5.03 -1.56
C ALA A 307 9.63 -6.51 -1.52
N SER A 308 10.03 -7.10 -2.64
CA SER A 308 10.29 -8.54 -2.77
C SER A 308 11.66 -8.94 -2.22
N ARG A 309 12.71 -8.13 -2.41
CA ARG A 309 14.07 -8.46 -1.99
C ARG A 309 14.22 -8.39 -0.47
N ASP A 310 14.00 -7.21 0.10
CA ASP A 310 14.40 -6.93 1.50
C ASP A 310 13.46 -7.60 2.49
N THR A 311 12.17 -7.70 2.18
CA THR A 311 11.20 -8.32 3.11
C THR A 311 11.29 -9.84 3.12
N THR A 312 11.47 -10.49 1.95
CA THR A 312 11.59 -11.95 1.88
C THR A 312 12.94 -12.42 2.44
N SER A 313 14.05 -11.75 2.09
CA SER A 313 15.36 -12.07 2.66
C SER A 313 15.40 -11.84 4.18
N GLY A 314 14.80 -10.76 4.69
CA GLY A 314 14.66 -10.49 6.12
C GLY A 314 13.84 -11.56 6.83
N LEU A 315 12.73 -12.00 6.23
CA LEU A 315 11.92 -13.12 6.73
C LEU A 315 12.75 -14.41 6.82
N MET A 316 13.38 -14.81 5.73
CA MET A 316 14.20 -16.03 5.69
C MET A 316 15.33 -15.96 6.74
N SER A 317 16.06 -14.86 6.79
CA SER A 317 17.12 -14.65 7.78
C SER A 317 16.61 -14.80 9.22
N ASN A 318 15.51 -14.13 9.56
CA ASN A 318 14.93 -14.19 10.90
C ASN A 318 14.39 -15.58 11.25
N LEU A 319 13.83 -16.31 10.27
CA LEU A 319 13.34 -17.67 10.44
C LEU A 319 14.51 -18.64 10.68
N PHE A 320 15.55 -18.60 9.84
CA PHE A 320 16.71 -19.47 9.98
C PHE A 320 17.53 -19.16 11.23
N PHE A 321 17.58 -17.89 11.67
CA PHE A 321 18.15 -17.54 12.97
C PHE A 321 17.41 -18.25 14.12
N ALA A 322 16.07 -18.22 14.12
CA ALA A 322 15.27 -18.89 15.14
C ALA A 322 15.38 -20.42 15.09
N LEU A 323 15.39 -21.00 13.89
CA LEU A 323 15.54 -22.45 13.69
C LEU A 323 16.94 -22.94 14.09
N ALA A 324 17.99 -22.20 13.77
CA ALA A 324 19.38 -22.57 14.11
C ALA A 324 19.65 -22.58 15.62
N LYS A 325 18.98 -21.70 16.38
CA LYS A 325 19.01 -21.74 17.85
C LYS A 325 18.12 -22.85 18.44
N ASN A 326 17.29 -23.50 17.63
CA ASN A 326 16.38 -24.56 18.06
C ASN A 326 16.49 -25.82 17.18
N PRO A 327 17.61 -26.58 17.23
CA PRO A 327 17.82 -27.76 16.37
C PRO A 327 16.72 -28.82 16.43
N ARG A 328 16.03 -28.95 17.58
CA ARG A 328 14.87 -29.84 17.74
C ARG A 328 13.70 -29.45 16.85
N LEU A 329 13.42 -28.14 16.73
CA LEU A 329 12.34 -27.63 15.87
C LEU A 329 12.71 -27.80 14.39
N TYR A 330 13.98 -27.61 14.05
CA TYR A 330 14.48 -27.87 12.70
C TYR A 330 14.38 -29.36 12.32
N ALA A 331 14.72 -30.28 13.23
CA ALA A 331 14.55 -31.72 13.01
C ALA A 331 13.08 -32.09 12.75
N LYS A 332 12.15 -31.56 13.56
CA LYS A 332 10.70 -31.77 13.37
C LYS A 332 10.19 -31.20 12.05
N LEU A 333 10.70 -30.04 11.64
CA LEU A 333 10.42 -29.43 10.33
C LEU A 333 10.89 -30.32 9.19
N ARG A 334 12.10 -30.84 9.30
CA ARG A 334 12.67 -31.74 8.33
C ARG A 334 11.88 -33.04 8.20
N ASP A 335 11.47 -33.63 9.32
CA ASP A 335 10.64 -34.84 9.32
C ASP A 335 9.30 -34.60 8.62
N ASP A 336 8.66 -33.45 8.83
CA ASP A 336 7.41 -33.08 8.16
C ASP A 336 7.59 -32.95 6.64
N VAL A 337 8.67 -32.28 6.20
CA VAL A 337 8.98 -32.08 4.78
C VAL A 337 9.27 -33.41 4.10
N LEU A 338 10.17 -34.23 4.65
CA LEU A 338 10.53 -35.52 4.08
C LEU A 338 9.36 -36.50 4.03
N ARG A 339 8.49 -36.48 5.04
CA ARG A 339 7.28 -37.32 5.06
C ARG A 339 6.33 -37.02 3.90
N VAL A 340 6.25 -35.77 3.45
CA VAL A 340 5.31 -35.33 2.41
C VAL A 340 5.93 -35.35 1.01
N ALA A 341 7.16 -34.85 0.87
CA ALA A 341 7.81 -34.66 -0.44
C ALA A 341 9.00 -35.61 -0.70
N GLY A 342 9.46 -36.36 0.32
CA GLY A 342 10.68 -37.17 0.21
C GLY A 342 11.89 -36.29 -0.08
N ASP A 343 12.79 -36.77 -0.94
CA ASP A 343 14.00 -36.05 -1.36
C ASP A 343 13.80 -35.19 -2.64
N ALA A 344 12.65 -35.35 -3.32
CA ALA A 344 12.35 -34.62 -4.54
C ALA A 344 11.91 -33.18 -4.25
N ALA A 345 12.16 -32.27 -5.20
CA ALA A 345 11.66 -30.89 -5.12
C ALA A 345 10.12 -30.89 -4.88
N PRO A 346 9.62 -30.12 -3.88
CA PRO A 346 8.23 -30.17 -3.49
C PRO A 346 7.34 -29.42 -4.48
N THR A 347 6.21 -30.03 -4.84
CA THR A 347 5.16 -29.37 -5.64
C THR A 347 4.34 -28.38 -4.82
N ALA A 348 3.64 -27.46 -5.49
CA ALA A 348 2.76 -26.50 -4.82
C ALA A 348 1.64 -27.18 -3.98
N ALA A 349 1.16 -28.35 -4.43
CA ALA A 349 0.20 -29.15 -3.67
C ALA A 349 0.84 -29.73 -2.40
N GLN A 350 2.02 -30.34 -2.51
CA GLN A 350 2.75 -30.89 -1.36
C GLN A 350 3.11 -29.82 -0.33
N LEU A 351 3.51 -28.62 -0.75
CA LEU A 351 3.76 -27.50 0.17
C LEU A 351 2.50 -27.14 0.98
N LYS A 352 1.30 -27.29 0.40
CA LYS A 352 0.03 -27.10 1.12
C LYS A 352 -0.22 -28.21 2.14
N ASP A 353 0.37 -29.39 1.99
CA ASP A 353 0.17 -30.54 2.88
C ASP A 353 1.20 -30.63 4.03
N MET A 354 2.28 -29.87 3.97
CA MET A 354 3.30 -29.78 5.03
C MET A 354 2.79 -28.99 6.25
N ALA A 355 2.11 -29.68 7.17
CA ALA A 355 1.42 -29.07 8.30
C ALA A 355 2.35 -28.28 9.23
N TYR A 356 3.52 -28.81 9.54
CA TYR A 356 4.46 -28.19 10.48
C TYR A 356 5.28 -27.09 9.80
N LEU A 357 5.67 -27.26 8.53
CA LEU A 357 6.22 -26.16 7.72
C LEU A 357 5.30 -24.93 7.76
N LYS A 358 4.00 -25.15 7.57
CA LYS A 358 3.00 -24.09 7.69
C LYS A 358 2.93 -23.49 9.10
N CYS A 359 3.08 -24.28 10.16
CA CYS A 359 3.17 -23.75 11.53
C CYS A 359 4.45 -22.94 11.78
N THR A 360 5.52 -23.18 11.02
CA THR A 360 6.76 -22.40 11.07
C THR A 360 6.77 -21.18 10.15
N ALA A 361 5.93 -21.16 9.09
CA ALA A 361 6.07 -20.21 8.00
C ALA A 361 4.76 -19.67 7.36
N ARG A 362 3.53 -20.06 7.74
CA ARG A 362 2.29 -19.76 6.97
C ARG A 362 1.48 -18.53 7.36
N TYR A 363 0.61 -18.05 6.47
CA TYR A 363 -0.62 -17.30 6.77
C TYR A 363 -1.78 -17.89 5.91
N ALA A 364 -3.02 -17.84 6.41
CA ALA A 364 -4.22 -18.36 5.75
C ALA A 364 -4.85 -17.37 4.74
N ASP A 365 -5.26 -17.87 3.58
CA ASP A 365 -6.00 -17.09 2.60
C ASP A 365 -7.39 -16.67 3.12
N ARG A 366 -7.93 -15.58 2.59
CA ARG A 366 -9.04 -14.83 3.20
C ARG A 366 -10.43 -15.50 3.22
N ASP A 367 -10.60 -16.67 2.61
CA ASP A 367 -11.92 -17.33 2.53
C ASP A 367 -12.02 -18.64 3.33
N ASP A 368 -10.96 -19.07 4.02
CA ASP A 368 -11.01 -20.21 4.93
C ASP A 368 -10.26 -19.92 6.25
N LEU A 369 -11.04 -19.69 7.32
CA LEU A 369 -10.59 -19.42 8.70
C LEU A 369 -9.89 -20.62 9.37
N SER A 370 -9.65 -21.73 8.68
CA SER A 370 -9.28 -22.99 9.32
C SER A 370 -7.78 -23.25 9.59
N LEU A 371 -6.78 -22.45 9.16
CA LEU A 371 -5.36 -22.90 9.21
C LEU A 371 -4.25 -21.83 9.56
N PRO A 372 -3.00 -22.23 9.97
CA PRO A 372 -2.12 -21.45 10.87
C PRO A 372 -1.23 -20.31 10.30
N PRO A 373 -0.91 -19.25 11.11
CA PRO A 373 0.05 -18.16 10.84
C PRO A 373 1.57 -18.32 11.26
N GLN A 374 2.44 -17.32 10.91
CA GLN A 374 3.93 -17.31 10.92
C GLN A 374 4.59 -16.93 12.27
N PRO A 375 5.37 -17.80 12.94
CA PRO A 375 6.07 -17.44 14.18
C PRO A 375 7.27 -16.50 13.96
N ALA A 376 7.98 -16.57 12.83
CA ALA A 376 9.15 -15.71 12.58
C ALA A 376 8.77 -14.23 12.37
N LEU A 377 7.73 -13.94 11.56
CA LEU A 377 7.22 -12.58 11.40
C LEU A 377 6.48 -12.05 12.64
N ARG A 378 6.08 -12.93 13.57
CA ARG A 378 5.51 -12.52 14.85
C ARG A 378 6.58 -11.96 15.79
N LEU A 379 7.67 -12.71 15.97
CA LEU A 379 8.78 -12.28 16.82
C LEU A 379 9.60 -11.18 16.16
N HIS A 380 9.93 -11.33 14.88
CA HIS A 380 10.81 -10.43 14.15
C HIS A 380 10.12 -9.93 12.86
N PRO A 381 9.05 -9.12 12.97
CA PRO A 381 8.39 -8.51 11.83
C PRO A 381 9.36 -7.62 11.06
N VAL A 382 9.49 -7.89 9.76
CA VAL A 382 10.34 -7.10 8.86
C VAL A 382 9.93 -5.63 8.77
N ILE A 383 8.64 -5.32 8.95
CA ILE A 383 8.13 -3.94 9.03
C ILE A 383 7.32 -3.78 10.34
N PRO A 384 7.97 -3.42 11.47
CA PRO A 384 7.34 -3.41 12.78
C PRO A 384 6.43 -2.18 13.03
N THR A 385 6.77 -1.04 12.43
CA THR A 385 6.11 0.23 12.67
C THR A 385 5.62 0.81 11.36
N ASN A 386 4.38 1.27 11.35
CA ASN A 386 3.81 1.97 10.22
C ASN A 386 3.01 3.19 10.71
N ALA A 387 2.63 4.07 9.79
CA ALA A 387 1.94 5.29 10.14
C ALA A 387 0.83 5.63 9.13
N ARG A 388 -0.22 6.25 9.63
CA ARG A 388 -1.25 6.94 8.85
C ARG A 388 -1.42 8.37 9.36
N VAL A 389 -2.07 9.22 8.57
CA VAL A 389 -2.51 10.56 8.98
C VAL A 389 -4.02 10.64 8.84
N ALA A 390 -4.69 11.22 9.83
CA ALA A 390 -6.13 11.46 9.76
C ALA A 390 -6.45 12.57 8.75
N LEU A 391 -7.23 12.27 7.72
CA LEU A 391 -7.65 13.23 6.68
C LEU A 391 -8.76 14.18 7.16
N ARG A 392 -9.53 13.74 8.15
CA ARG A 392 -10.62 14.48 8.79
C ARG A 392 -10.65 14.19 10.29
N ASP A 393 -11.39 14.99 11.05
CA ASP A 393 -11.61 14.72 12.47
C ASP A 393 -12.31 13.36 12.60
N THR A 394 -11.66 12.42 13.27
CA THR A 394 -12.14 11.05 13.42
C THR A 394 -11.93 10.50 14.84
N ALA A 395 -12.13 9.20 15.06
CA ALA A 395 -11.92 8.55 16.34
C ALA A 395 -11.34 7.14 16.17
N LEU A 396 -10.53 6.72 17.15
CA LEU A 396 -10.10 5.35 17.33
C LEU A 396 -11.01 4.66 18.36
N PRO A 397 -11.34 3.37 18.20
CA PRO A 397 -12.19 2.63 19.14
C PRO A 397 -11.67 2.56 20.58
N ARG A 398 -10.34 2.61 20.77
CA ARG A 398 -9.66 2.47 22.07
C ARG A 398 -8.58 3.54 22.24
N GLY A 399 -8.18 3.77 23.49
CA GLY A 399 -7.15 4.72 23.91
C GLY A 399 -7.67 5.92 24.70
N GLY A 400 -8.99 6.08 24.80
CA GLY A 400 -9.65 7.09 25.63
C GLY A 400 -10.12 6.53 26.97
N GLY A 401 -10.30 7.42 27.95
CA GLY A 401 -10.79 7.08 29.29
C GLY A 401 -9.68 6.55 30.20
N ALA A 402 -9.94 6.48 31.51
CA ALA A 402 -8.91 6.10 32.50
C ALA A 402 -8.36 4.67 32.31
N ASP A 403 -9.14 3.78 31.70
CA ASP A 403 -8.79 2.39 31.41
C ASP A 403 -8.34 2.16 29.95
N GLY A 404 -8.31 3.21 29.12
CA GLY A 404 -7.99 3.12 27.69
C GLY A 404 -9.02 2.37 26.84
N ARG A 405 -10.19 2.03 27.38
CA ARG A 405 -11.21 1.25 26.66
C ARG A 405 -12.22 2.10 25.91
N SER A 406 -12.27 3.40 26.16
CA SER A 406 -13.21 4.30 25.49
C SER A 406 -12.64 4.83 24.17
N PRO A 407 -13.50 5.33 23.26
CA PRO A 407 -13.03 5.93 22.01
C PRO A 407 -12.10 7.11 22.25
N LEU A 408 -11.06 7.21 21.42
CA LEU A 408 -10.09 8.30 21.43
C LEU A 408 -10.33 9.22 20.23
N PHE A 409 -10.53 10.50 20.47
CA PHE A 409 -10.67 11.49 19.40
C PHE A 409 -9.33 11.73 18.69
N VAL A 410 -9.34 11.71 17.36
CA VAL A 410 -8.17 11.96 16.50
C VAL A 410 -8.46 13.14 15.59
N ARG A 411 -7.69 14.22 15.75
CA ARG A 411 -7.85 15.42 14.93
C ARG A 411 -7.34 15.21 13.52
N LYS A 412 -7.95 15.88 12.55
CA LYS A 412 -7.39 16.04 11.21
C LYS A 412 -5.91 16.46 11.28
N GLY A 413 -5.07 15.81 10.49
CA GLY A 413 -3.62 16.04 10.42
C GLY A 413 -2.80 15.31 11.48
N THR A 414 -3.44 14.61 12.42
CA THR A 414 -2.74 13.82 13.45
C THR A 414 -2.14 12.57 12.82
N ALA A 415 -0.86 12.33 13.06
CA ALA A 415 -0.20 11.09 12.67
C ALA A 415 -0.54 9.98 13.68
N VAL A 416 -1.01 8.84 13.18
CA VAL A 416 -1.30 7.64 13.97
C VAL A 416 -0.29 6.57 13.60
N PHE A 417 0.66 6.33 14.49
CA PHE A 417 1.64 5.26 14.39
C PHE A 417 1.08 4.00 15.02
N TYR A 418 1.18 2.89 14.30
CA TYR A 418 0.87 1.59 14.86
C TYR A 418 2.08 0.67 14.81
N ASN A 419 2.20 -0.16 15.85
CA ASN A 419 3.34 -1.02 16.05
C ASN A 419 2.88 -2.48 16.14
N VAL A 420 3.20 -3.27 15.11
CA VAL A 420 2.85 -4.69 15.06
C VAL A 420 3.79 -5.53 15.91
N TYR A 421 5.02 -5.09 16.17
CA TYR A 421 5.98 -5.79 17.04
C TYR A 421 5.46 -5.92 18.48
N ALA A 422 4.95 -4.83 19.04
CA ALA A 422 4.32 -4.80 20.36
C ALA A 422 2.97 -5.56 20.35
N MET A 423 2.16 -5.39 19.31
CA MET A 423 0.89 -6.11 19.17
C MET A 423 1.09 -7.63 19.13
N HIS A 424 2.13 -8.09 18.43
CA HIS A 424 2.45 -9.52 18.28
C HIS A 424 3.04 -10.16 19.53
N ARG A 425 3.26 -9.37 20.59
CA ARG A 425 3.72 -9.78 21.93
C ARG A 425 2.66 -9.60 23.01
N ASP A 426 1.43 -9.26 22.63
CA ASP A 426 0.33 -9.17 23.58
C ASP A 426 0.03 -10.55 24.19
N GLU A 427 0.30 -10.70 25.49
CA GLU A 427 0.05 -11.94 26.23
C GLU A 427 -1.43 -12.32 26.24
N ALA A 428 -2.35 -11.35 26.15
CA ALA A 428 -3.78 -11.65 26.06
C ALA A 428 -4.14 -12.38 24.76
N THR A 429 -3.36 -12.17 23.71
CA THR A 429 -3.52 -12.83 22.41
C THR A 429 -2.67 -14.10 22.30
N PHE A 430 -1.42 -14.09 22.79
CA PHE A 430 -0.44 -15.15 22.51
C PHE A 430 -0.11 -16.06 23.70
N GLY A 431 -0.59 -15.75 24.91
CA GLY A 431 -0.26 -16.46 26.14
C GLY A 431 1.00 -15.94 26.83
N ALA A 432 1.36 -16.52 27.97
CA ALA A 432 2.52 -16.10 28.78
C ALA A 432 3.87 -16.33 28.08
N ASP A 433 3.91 -17.22 27.10
CA ASP A 433 5.06 -17.53 26.24
C ASP A 433 5.02 -16.70 24.94
N ALA A 434 4.46 -15.49 24.99
CA ALA A 434 4.38 -14.57 23.86
C ALA A 434 5.75 -14.16 23.32
N GLU A 435 6.84 -14.25 24.07
CA GLU A 435 8.18 -13.93 23.57
C GLU A 435 8.91 -15.16 22.99
N ASP A 436 8.33 -16.36 23.15
CA ASP A 436 8.94 -17.61 22.72
C ASP A 436 8.58 -17.99 21.28
N PHE A 437 9.54 -18.62 20.59
CA PHE A 437 9.33 -19.21 19.27
C PHE A 437 8.66 -20.58 19.40
N VAL A 438 7.32 -20.58 19.41
CA VAL A 438 6.49 -21.80 19.53
C VAL A 438 5.62 -21.97 18.27
N PRO A 439 6.09 -22.71 17.25
CA PRO A 439 5.30 -23.02 16.06
C PRO A 439 3.97 -23.71 16.37
N GLU A 440 3.93 -24.59 17.35
CA GLU A 440 2.75 -25.41 17.71
C GLU A 440 1.57 -24.59 18.20
N ARG A 441 1.79 -23.36 18.69
CA ARG A 441 0.72 -22.44 19.14
C ARG A 441 -0.34 -22.25 18.06
N TRP A 442 0.11 -22.25 16.81
CA TRP A 442 -0.74 -21.97 15.66
C TRP A 442 -1.67 -23.11 15.27
N GLU A 443 -1.48 -24.33 15.79
CA GLU A 443 -2.43 -25.42 15.57
C GLU A 443 -3.85 -25.01 16.01
N LYS A 444 -3.96 -24.25 17.11
CA LYS A 444 -5.24 -23.83 17.72
C LYS A 444 -5.50 -22.32 17.66
N LEU A 445 -4.46 -21.50 17.75
CA LEU A 445 -4.63 -20.05 17.87
C LEU A 445 -5.05 -19.40 16.55
N ARG A 446 -6.11 -18.56 16.61
CA ARG A 446 -6.59 -17.73 15.49
C ARG A 446 -6.77 -16.28 15.97
N PRO A 447 -5.73 -15.45 15.90
CA PRO A 447 -5.71 -14.13 16.55
C PRO A 447 -6.47 -13.03 15.78
N GLY A 448 -6.92 -13.29 14.54
CA GLY A 448 -7.57 -12.28 13.70
C GLY A 448 -6.70 -11.04 13.53
N TRP A 449 -7.20 -9.87 13.96
CA TRP A 449 -6.46 -8.59 13.88
C TRP A 449 -5.28 -8.48 14.87
N GLY A 450 -5.13 -9.41 15.82
CA GLY A 450 -3.97 -9.49 16.70
C GLY A 450 -2.69 -9.98 16.01
N TYR A 451 -2.77 -10.37 14.74
CA TYR A 451 -1.62 -10.78 13.94
C TYR A 451 -1.71 -10.26 12.50
N LEU A 452 -0.75 -9.41 12.10
CA LEU A 452 -0.75 -8.66 10.84
C LEU A 452 0.64 -8.63 10.17
N PRO A 453 1.23 -9.78 9.81
CA PRO A 453 2.54 -9.85 9.17
C PRO A 453 2.58 -9.17 7.80
N PHE A 454 1.45 -9.20 7.08
CA PHE A 454 1.27 -8.64 5.74
C PHE A 454 0.35 -7.41 5.73
N ASN A 455 0.21 -6.77 6.89
CA ASN A 455 -0.72 -5.66 7.13
C ASN A 455 -2.20 -6.09 6.95
N GLY A 456 -3.13 -5.13 6.90
CA GLY A 456 -4.58 -5.38 6.80
C GLY A 456 -5.30 -4.42 5.85
N GLY A 457 -6.55 -4.76 5.53
CA GLY A 457 -7.45 -3.92 4.73
C GLY A 457 -6.97 -3.60 3.31
N ALA A 458 -7.28 -2.40 2.82
CA ALA A 458 -7.10 -2.02 1.41
C ALA A 458 -5.62 -2.02 0.97
N ARG A 459 -4.72 -1.63 1.88
CA ARG A 459 -3.26 -1.59 1.67
C ARG A 459 -2.53 -2.86 2.17
N SER A 460 -3.24 -3.99 2.29
CA SER A 460 -2.63 -5.31 2.54
C SER A 460 -1.60 -5.68 1.46
N CYS A 461 -0.56 -6.43 1.83
CA CYS A 461 0.51 -6.83 0.92
C CYS A 461 -0.05 -7.55 -0.32
N VAL A 462 0.31 -7.07 -1.50
CA VAL A 462 -0.16 -7.66 -2.76
C VAL A 462 0.62 -8.92 -3.15
N GLY A 463 1.91 -8.99 -2.76
CA GLY A 463 2.80 -10.12 -3.04
C GLY A 463 2.75 -11.22 -1.97
N GLN A 464 1.77 -11.18 -1.07
CA GLN A 464 1.73 -12.07 0.09
C GLN A 464 1.79 -13.56 -0.28
N GLN A 465 0.98 -14.00 -1.25
CA GLN A 465 0.95 -15.41 -1.67
C GLN A 465 2.29 -15.86 -2.26
N TYR A 466 2.95 -15.00 -3.04
CA TYR A 466 4.27 -15.26 -3.61
C TYR A 466 5.36 -15.34 -2.54
N ALA A 467 5.42 -14.36 -1.65
CA ALA A 467 6.41 -14.35 -0.56
C ALA A 467 6.29 -15.61 0.32
N LEU A 468 5.06 -16.06 0.58
CA LEU A 468 4.80 -17.30 1.31
C LEU A 468 5.25 -18.54 0.52
N LEU A 469 4.89 -18.62 -0.75
CA LEU A 469 5.25 -19.75 -1.61
C LEU A 469 6.76 -19.88 -1.76
N GLU A 470 7.44 -18.76 -2.01
CA GLU A 470 8.89 -18.64 -2.04
C GLU A 470 9.51 -19.10 -0.72
N THR A 471 9.03 -18.57 0.41
CA THR A 471 9.54 -18.95 1.73
C THR A 471 9.35 -20.44 2.01
N TYR A 472 8.18 -21.01 1.73
CA TYR A 472 7.92 -22.43 1.92
C TYR A 472 8.82 -23.30 1.09
N TYR A 473 8.96 -22.96 -0.18
CA TYR A 473 9.75 -23.74 -1.10
C TYR A 473 11.21 -23.76 -0.64
N ILE A 474 11.80 -22.60 -0.38
CA ILE A 474 13.19 -22.50 0.08
C ILE A 474 13.39 -23.19 1.43
N VAL A 475 12.46 -23.05 2.39
CA VAL A 475 12.56 -23.74 3.68
C VAL A 475 12.46 -25.26 3.53
N ALA A 476 11.57 -25.75 2.68
CA ALA A 476 11.44 -27.18 2.40
C ALA A 476 12.72 -27.72 1.73
N ARG A 477 13.24 -27.01 0.72
CA ARG A 477 14.50 -27.38 0.06
C ARG A 477 15.69 -27.36 1.02
N MET A 478 15.79 -26.34 1.88
CA MET A 478 16.80 -26.29 2.95
C MET A 478 16.72 -27.50 3.88
N ALA A 479 15.51 -27.93 4.27
CA ALA A 479 15.31 -29.09 5.12
C ALA A 479 15.62 -30.42 4.40
N GLN A 480 15.38 -30.52 3.09
CA GLN A 480 15.76 -31.69 2.29
C GLN A 480 17.27 -31.79 2.12
N THR A 481 17.92 -30.67 1.77
CA THR A 481 19.36 -30.63 1.46
C THR A 481 20.23 -30.76 2.70
N PHE A 482 19.91 -30.05 3.78
CA PHE A 482 20.74 -30.02 4.99
C PHE A 482 20.12 -30.86 6.11
N THR A 483 20.95 -31.69 6.75
CA THR A 483 20.51 -32.59 7.82
C THR A 483 20.49 -31.88 9.17
N THR A 484 21.53 -31.08 9.44
CA THR A 484 21.63 -30.31 10.68
C THR A 484 21.69 -28.83 10.37
N LEU A 485 21.17 -28.02 11.31
CA LEU A 485 21.26 -26.57 11.32
C LEU A 485 21.56 -26.13 12.75
N GLU A 486 22.73 -25.55 12.95
CA GLU A 486 23.21 -25.08 14.25
C GLU A 486 23.60 -23.62 14.18
N SER A 487 23.26 -22.84 15.21
CA SER A 487 23.73 -21.47 15.31
C SER A 487 25.22 -21.41 15.58
N ARG A 488 25.89 -20.42 14.97
CA ARG A 488 27.25 -19.97 15.33
C ARG A 488 27.22 -18.55 15.93
N ASP A 489 26.04 -18.12 16.37
CA ASP A 489 25.84 -16.84 17.05
C ASP A 489 25.25 -17.08 18.45
N ASP A 490 26.05 -16.77 19.48
CA ASP A 490 25.62 -16.88 20.87
C ASP A 490 24.79 -15.67 21.31
N GLU A 491 24.80 -14.57 20.55
CA GLU A 491 24.09 -13.34 20.89
C GLU A 491 22.58 -13.46 20.65
N ASP A 492 21.80 -12.65 21.37
CA ASP A 492 20.37 -12.48 21.11
C ASP A 492 20.14 -11.81 19.75
N TRP A 493 18.97 -12.08 19.15
CA TRP A 493 18.58 -11.38 17.93
C TRP A 493 18.48 -9.88 18.19
N MET A 494 19.12 -9.09 17.32
CA MET A 494 19.03 -7.64 17.32
C MET A 494 18.77 -7.17 15.90
N GLU A 495 17.94 -6.14 15.75
CA GLU A 495 17.61 -5.62 14.44
C GLU A 495 18.75 -4.81 13.81
N LEU A 496 19.00 -5.06 12.53
CA LEU A 496 19.63 -4.08 11.65
C LEU A 496 18.60 -3.00 11.37
N TYR A 497 18.92 -1.76 11.76
CA TYR A 497 18.03 -0.64 11.57
C TYR A 497 17.98 -0.21 10.09
N ALA A 498 17.12 -0.89 9.33
CA ALA A 498 16.90 -0.75 7.89
C ALA A 498 15.40 -0.52 7.57
N LEU A 499 15.07 -0.28 6.29
CA LEU A 499 13.67 -0.11 5.87
C LEU A 499 12.85 -1.37 6.10
N ALA A 500 13.46 -2.53 5.89
CA ALA A 500 12.99 -3.83 6.35
C ALA A 500 14.02 -4.40 7.34
N LEU A 501 13.57 -4.80 8.52
CA LEU A 501 14.44 -5.29 9.58
C LEU A 501 14.88 -6.73 9.33
N CYS A 502 16.18 -6.98 9.52
CA CYS A 502 16.80 -8.29 9.57
C CYS A 502 17.76 -8.36 10.77
N SER A 503 18.50 -9.45 10.92
CA SER A 503 19.50 -9.58 11.97
C SER A 503 20.67 -8.62 11.74
N LYS A 504 21.07 -7.88 12.78
CA LYS A 504 22.26 -7.01 12.79
C LYS A 504 23.55 -7.81 12.63
N ASN A 505 23.60 -9.00 13.22
CA ASN A 505 24.79 -9.86 13.26
C ASN A 505 24.81 -10.93 12.16
N GLY A 506 23.88 -10.82 11.21
CA GLY A 506 23.66 -11.85 10.19
C GLY A 506 22.94 -13.09 10.73
N THR A 507 22.92 -14.14 9.93
CA THR A 507 22.39 -15.47 10.26
C THR A 507 23.51 -16.48 10.15
N ARG A 508 24.43 -16.42 11.12
CA ARG A 508 25.62 -17.28 11.18
C ARG A 508 25.27 -18.68 11.68
N VAL A 509 25.47 -19.67 10.82
CA VAL A 509 25.09 -21.06 11.08
C VAL A 509 26.17 -22.01 10.60
N ALA A 510 26.07 -23.26 11.04
CA ALA A 510 26.74 -24.39 10.44
C ALA A 510 25.72 -25.47 10.08
N VAL A 511 25.94 -26.11 8.94
CA VAL A 511 25.07 -27.17 8.43
C VAL A 511 25.90 -28.38 8.02
N THR A 512 25.28 -29.56 8.07
CA THR A 512 25.90 -30.80 7.58
C THR A 512 24.94 -31.60 6.71
N THR A 513 25.47 -32.45 5.83
CA THR A 513 24.71 -33.43 5.06
C THR A 513 25.15 -34.85 5.44
N LEU A 514 24.21 -35.78 5.63
CA LEU A 514 24.55 -37.20 5.71
C LEU A 514 24.84 -37.71 4.28
N TRP A 515 26.12 -37.77 3.92
CA TRP A 515 26.67 -38.32 2.65
C TRP A 515 26.55 -37.39 1.42
N PRO A 516 27.56 -37.31 0.52
CA PRO A 516 27.52 -36.44 -0.64
C PRO A 516 26.45 -36.89 -1.64
N VAL A 517 25.46 -36.03 -1.88
CA VAL A 517 24.48 -36.21 -2.94
C VAL A 517 25.20 -36.08 -4.28
N ALA A 518 25.34 -37.19 -5.01
CA ALA A 518 25.80 -37.15 -6.39
C ALA A 518 24.74 -36.45 -7.27
N PRO A 519 25.14 -35.65 -8.27
CA PRO A 519 24.19 -34.91 -9.10
C PRO A 519 23.32 -35.88 -9.92
N ALA A 520 22.01 -35.79 -9.78
CA ALA A 520 21.05 -36.59 -10.53
C ALA A 520 21.00 -36.15 -11.99
N VAL A 521 21.59 -36.95 -12.88
CA VAL A 521 21.48 -36.80 -14.33
C VAL A 521 20.16 -37.42 -14.81
N GLY A 522 19.28 -36.54 -15.28
CA GLY A 522 18.30 -36.70 -16.37
C GLY A 522 17.58 -38.03 -16.59
N THR A 523 16.25 -38.03 -16.42
CA THR A 523 15.31 -38.64 -17.38
C THR A 523 13.89 -38.08 -17.17
N PRO A 524 13.15 -37.68 -18.22
CA PRO A 524 11.79 -37.16 -18.07
C PRO A 524 10.78 -38.32 -18.06
N LEU A 525 9.89 -38.34 -17.06
CA LEU A 525 8.71 -39.20 -17.03
C LEU A 525 7.48 -38.37 -17.39
N VAL A 526 6.82 -38.79 -18.48
CA VAL A 526 5.57 -38.24 -19.01
C VAL A 526 4.40 -38.63 -18.08
N PRO A 527 3.47 -37.72 -17.70
CA PRO A 527 2.28 -38.09 -16.95
C PRO A 527 1.14 -38.56 -17.86
N GLN A 528 0.53 -39.70 -17.51
CA GLN A 528 -0.73 -40.17 -18.08
C GLN A 528 -1.91 -39.40 -17.49
N ILE A 529 -2.80 -38.93 -18.37
CA ILE A 529 -4.05 -38.22 -18.07
C ILE A 529 -5.10 -39.24 -17.63
N TYR A 530 -5.77 -38.99 -16.50
CA TYR A 530 -7.05 -39.61 -16.15
C TYR A 530 -8.14 -38.53 -16.15
N GLU A 531 -9.12 -38.66 -17.02
CA GLU A 531 -10.39 -37.92 -16.98
C GLU A 531 -11.30 -38.52 -15.92
N ALA A 532 -11.91 -37.66 -15.10
CA ALA A 532 -13.07 -38.00 -14.30
C ALA A 532 -14.14 -36.91 -14.47
N THR A 533 -15.26 -37.30 -15.06
CA THR A 533 -16.51 -36.55 -15.14
C THR A 533 -17.33 -36.78 -13.87
N CYS A 534 -17.99 -35.74 -13.35
CA CYS A 534 -19.40 -35.81 -12.97
C CYS A 534 -19.96 -34.43 -12.60
N SER A 535 -21.25 -34.25 -12.91
CA SER A 535 -22.12 -33.16 -12.54
C SER A 535 -22.33 -33.05 -11.03
N ASP A 536 -22.76 -31.88 -10.55
CA ASP A 536 -24.08 -31.75 -9.92
C ASP A 536 -24.40 -30.28 -9.58
N GLN A 537 -25.66 -29.93 -9.87
CA GLN A 537 -26.30 -28.64 -9.60
C GLN A 537 -26.71 -28.54 -8.13
N ILE A 538 -26.55 -27.37 -7.52
CA ILE A 538 -27.23 -27.03 -6.26
C ILE A 538 -27.98 -25.71 -6.45
N ALA A 539 -29.29 -25.78 -6.21
CA ALA A 539 -30.25 -24.68 -6.29
C ALA A 539 -30.16 -23.77 -5.05
N LEU A 540 -30.33 -22.46 -5.26
CA LEU A 540 -30.44 -21.45 -4.20
C LEU A 540 -31.93 -21.10 -3.97
N ASP A 541 -32.39 -21.29 -2.73
CA ASP A 541 -33.68 -20.87 -2.18
C ASP A 541 -33.72 -19.33 -2.08
N THR A 542 -34.67 -18.70 -2.76
CA THR A 542 -34.94 -17.25 -2.66
C THR A 542 -36.32 -17.04 -2.05
N ARG A 543 -36.36 -16.43 -0.86
CA ARG A 543 -37.57 -15.83 -0.29
C ARG A 543 -37.33 -14.32 -0.11
N PRO A 544 -38.16 -13.45 -0.69
CA PRO A 544 -38.17 -12.03 -0.38
C PRO A 544 -39.39 -11.71 0.50
N ASP A 545 -39.21 -11.00 1.60
CA ASP A 545 -40.32 -10.29 2.22
C ASP A 545 -39.91 -8.88 2.67
N HIS A 546 -40.72 -7.93 2.20
CA HIS A 546 -40.94 -6.56 2.66
C HIS A 546 -40.29 -5.41 1.88
N VAL A 547 -41.05 -4.87 0.91
CA VAL A 547 -41.30 -3.43 0.78
C VAL A 547 -42.76 -3.21 0.31
N VAL A 548 -43.52 -2.36 1.00
CA VAL A 548 -44.91 -1.97 0.66
C VAL A 548 -44.90 -0.53 0.13
N TYR A 549 -45.55 -0.28 -1.02
CA TYR A 549 -45.77 1.07 -1.57
C TYR A 549 -47.25 1.38 -1.81
N SER A 550 -47.56 2.68 -1.75
CA SER A 550 -48.90 3.29 -1.81
C SER A 550 -49.50 3.27 -3.24
N PRO A 551 -50.84 3.16 -3.43
CA PRO A 551 -51.44 2.69 -4.68
C PRO A 551 -51.82 3.79 -5.70
N THR A 552 -51.07 4.89 -5.81
CA THR A 552 -51.49 6.04 -6.65
C THR A 552 -50.72 6.34 -7.93
N ASP A 553 -49.65 5.62 -8.29
CA ASP A 553 -48.97 5.81 -9.58
C ASP A 553 -49.13 4.61 -10.52
N ARG A 554 -49.65 4.85 -11.73
CA ARG A 554 -50.10 3.82 -12.69
C ARG A 554 -48.99 3.19 -13.56
N VAL A 555 -47.72 3.54 -13.39
CA VAL A 555 -46.57 2.82 -13.96
C VAL A 555 -45.39 2.94 -12.97
N PRO A 556 -44.80 1.83 -12.49
CA PRO A 556 -43.63 1.91 -11.62
C PRO A 556 -42.45 2.52 -12.39
N PRO A 557 -41.66 3.42 -11.78
CA PRO A 557 -40.50 4.01 -12.45
C PRO A 557 -39.48 2.93 -12.83
N GLN A 558 -38.79 3.10 -13.97
CA GLN A 558 -37.98 2.06 -14.64
C GLN A 558 -36.91 1.41 -13.74
N HIS A 559 -36.38 2.14 -12.74
CA HIS A 559 -35.41 1.60 -11.78
C HIS A 559 -35.98 0.52 -10.84
N VAL A 560 -37.30 0.41 -10.74
CA VAL A 560 -38.03 -0.56 -9.90
C VAL A 560 -38.35 -1.85 -10.65
N LEU A 561 -38.30 -1.84 -11.99
CA LEU A 561 -38.60 -3.02 -12.80
C LEU A 561 -37.52 -4.10 -12.61
N THR A 562 -37.93 -5.36 -12.42
CA THR A 562 -36.98 -6.48 -12.40
C THR A 562 -36.27 -6.64 -13.76
N SER A 563 -35.12 -7.32 -13.79
CA SER A 563 -34.39 -7.57 -15.04
C SER A 563 -35.27 -8.21 -16.12
N GLN A 564 -36.14 -9.16 -15.75
CA GLN A 564 -37.10 -9.77 -16.67
C GLN A 564 -38.16 -8.78 -17.19
N GLN A 565 -38.71 -7.93 -16.32
CA GLN A 565 -39.69 -6.91 -16.73
C GLN A 565 -39.07 -5.85 -17.66
N THR A 566 -37.82 -5.46 -17.41
CA THR A 566 -37.08 -4.55 -18.30
C THR A 566 -36.84 -5.18 -19.67
N LEU A 567 -36.53 -6.48 -19.73
CA LEU A 567 -36.36 -7.23 -20.98
C LEU A 567 -37.68 -7.33 -21.75
N ASP A 568 -38.78 -7.61 -21.06
CA ASP A 568 -40.12 -7.69 -21.67
C ASP A 568 -40.57 -6.31 -22.23
N GLU A 569 -40.33 -5.22 -21.50
CA GLU A 569 -40.65 -3.85 -21.95
C GLU A 569 -39.81 -3.43 -23.15
N LEU A 570 -38.51 -3.72 -23.12
CA LEU A 570 -37.60 -3.42 -24.23
C LEU A 570 -37.70 -4.43 -25.38
N SER A 571 -38.55 -5.46 -25.25
CA SER A 571 -38.68 -6.56 -26.21
C SER A 571 -37.31 -7.15 -26.60
N SER A 572 -36.48 -7.43 -25.60
CA SER A 572 -35.10 -7.94 -25.74
C SER A 572 -34.94 -9.30 -25.07
N ASP A 573 -34.07 -10.15 -25.62
CA ASP A 573 -33.73 -11.47 -25.07
C ASP A 573 -32.33 -11.40 -24.40
N ALA A 574 -32.19 -11.88 -23.16
CA ALA A 574 -30.93 -11.82 -22.42
C ALA A 574 -29.80 -12.69 -23.03
N ALA A 575 -30.15 -13.81 -23.68
CA ALA A 575 -29.18 -14.75 -24.24
C ALA A 575 -28.85 -14.43 -25.71
N LYS A 576 -29.80 -13.89 -26.45
CA LYS A 576 -29.63 -13.56 -27.88
C LYS A 576 -29.35 -12.09 -28.15
N GLY A 577 -29.69 -11.20 -27.21
CA GLY A 577 -29.63 -9.76 -27.37
C GLY A 577 -30.61 -9.23 -28.41
N LEU A 578 -30.28 -8.10 -29.05
CA LEU A 578 -31.09 -7.52 -30.12
C LEU A 578 -30.76 -8.12 -31.49
N ASP A 579 -31.78 -8.43 -32.28
CA ASP A 579 -31.61 -8.93 -33.66
C ASP A 579 -31.64 -7.77 -34.68
N HIS A 580 -32.64 -7.76 -35.57
CA HIS A 580 -32.73 -6.90 -36.76
C HIS A 580 -33.29 -5.50 -36.49
N GLU A 581 -33.60 -5.16 -35.23
CA GLU A 581 -34.28 -3.90 -34.86
C GLU A 581 -33.33 -2.73 -34.57
N VAL A 582 -32.02 -2.98 -34.46
CA VAL A 582 -31.03 -1.97 -34.04
C VAL A 582 -31.04 -0.71 -34.91
N PRO A 583 -31.10 -0.77 -36.26
CA PRO A 583 -31.11 0.43 -37.09
C PRO A 583 -32.37 1.29 -36.86
N ARG A 584 -33.52 0.65 -36.55
CA ARG A 584 -34.76 1.37 -36.23
C ARG A 584 -34.63 2.12 -34.90
N ARG A 585 -34.07 1.47 -33.88
CA ARG A 585 -33.90 2.06 -32.55
C ARG A 585 -32.88 3.20 -32.53
N LEU A 586 -31.76 3.07 -33.25
CA LEU A 586 -30.79 4.18 -33.39
C LEU A 586 -31.37 5.37 -34.17
N ALA A 587 -32.30 5.14 -35.11
CA ALA A 587 -32.99 6.21 -35.82
C ALA A 587 -34.03 6.93 -34.94
N GLU A 588 -34.64 6.22 -33.99
CA GLU A 588 -35.65 6.75 -33.07
C GLU A 588 -35.04 7.49 -31.88
N PHE A 589 -34.02 6.92 -31.24
CA PHE A 589 -33.42 7.44 -30.01
C PHE A 589 -32.13 8.24 -30.22
N GLY A 590 -31.54 8.20 -31.43
CA GLY A 590 -30.26 8.84 -31.74
C GLY A 590 -29.04 8.01 -31.33
N PRO A 591 -27.82 8.46 -31.69
CA PRO A 591 -26.58 7.81 -31.28
C PRO A 591 -26.30 8.02 -29.79
N ASN A 592 -25.64 7.04 -29.17
CA ASN A 592 -25.25 7.05 -27.76
C ASN A 592 -24.00 7.94 -27.53
N GLU A 593 -24.14 9.24 -27.77
CA GLU A 593 -23.09 10.26 -27.62
C GLU A 593 -23.59 11.43 -26.74
N LEU A 594 -22.70 11.99 -25.92
CA LEU A 594 -23.00 13.18 -25.12
C LEU A 594 -22.87 14.43 -26.00
N ASP A 595 -23.91 15.26 -26.07
CA ASP A 595 -23.85 16.56 -26.75
C ASP A 595 -22.79 17.45 -26.08
N GLN A 596 -21.85 17.98 -26.88
CA GLN A 596 -20.86 18.93 -26.39
C GLN A 596 -21.55 20.22 -25.93
N THR A 597 -21.58 20.45 -24.62
CA THR A 597 -22.17 21.66 -24.03
C THR A 597 -21.43 22.92 -24.47
N LYS A 598 -22.20 23.96 -24.82
CA LYS A 598 -21.78 25.27 -25.36
C LYS A 598 -20.62 25.94 -24.60
N GLU A 599 -19.69 26.50 -25.38
CA GLU A 599 -18.52 27.28 -24.94
C GLU A 599 -18.80 28.30 -23.81
N ILE A 600 -17.98 28.24 -22.77
CA ILE A 600 -18.00 29.15 -21.61
C ILE A 600 -17.40 30.50 -22.00
N GLN A 601 -18.16 31.60 -21.83
CA GLN A 601 -17.72 32.95 -22.20
C GLN A 601 -16.65 33.50 -21.23
N PRO A 602 -15.41 33.82 -21.70
CA PRO A 602 -14.28 34.24 -20.86
C PRO A 602 -14.53 35.50 -20.03
N VAL A 603 -15.43 36.38 -20.49
CA VAL A 603 -15.73 37.66 -19.84
C VAL A 603 -16.40 37.47 -18.48
N LYS A 604 -17.17 36.39 -18.30
CA LYS A 604 -17.86 36.11 -17.03
C LYS A 604 -16.88 35.66 -15.93
N ILE A 605 -15.86 34.89 -16.32
CA ILE A 605 -14.76 34.45 -15.43
C ILE A 605 -13.88 35.64 -15.03
N LEU A 606 -13.62 36.57 -15.96
CA LEU A 606 -12.84 37.77 -15.68
C LEU A 606 -13.54 38.67 -14.65
N PHE A 607 -14.87 38.81 -14.72
CA PHE A 607 -15.64 39.59 -13.76
C PHE A 607 -15.62 38.97 -12.34
N GLU A 608 -15.73 37.65 -12.23
CA GLU A 608 -15.65 36.97 -10.92
C GLU A 608 -14.25 37.03 -10.30
N GLN A 609 -13.19 36.97 -11.13
CA GLN A 609 -11.80 37.06 -10.65
C GLN A 609 -11.42 38.46 -10.15
N VAL A 610 -11.96 39.52 -10.76
CA VAL A 610 -11.67 40.91 -10.34
C VAL A 610 -12.29 41.22 -8.97
N PHE A 611 -13.48 40.70 -8.67
CA PHE A 611 -14.14 40.93 -7.37
C PHE A 611 -13.55 40.10 -6.22
N HIS A 612 -13.00 38.91 -6.50
CA HIS A 612 -12.38 38.07 -5.47
C HIS A 612 -10.96 38.51 -5.09
N VAL A 613 -10.25 39.21 -5.99
CA VAL A 613 -8.91 39.77 -5.71
C VAL A 613 -8.99 41.07 -4.90
N MET A 614 -10.08 41.83 -5.03
CA MET A 614 -10.28 43.06 -4.25
C MET A 614 -10.62 42.83 -2.77
N THR A 615 -11.01 41.60 -2.39
CA THR A 615 -11.39 41.26 -1.01
C THR A 615 -10.25 40.71 -0.14
N LEU A 616 -9.06 40.42 -0.70
CA LEU A 616 -8.02 39.66 0.02
C LEU A 616 -6.61 40.26 0.08
N ARG A 617 -6.40 41.56 -0.19
CA ARG A 617 -5.07 42.16 0.05
C ARG A 617 -5.09 43.66 0.30
N TRP A 618 -5.33 44.04 1.56
CA TRP A 618 -4.99 45.36 2.09
C TRP A 618 -4.13 45.17 3.34
N GLU A 619 -2.81 45.10 3.14
CA GLU A 619 -1.82 45.45 4.18
C GLU A 619 -1.03 46.66 3.66
N PRO A 620 -0.93 47.76 4.43
CA PRO A 620 -0.05 48.88 4.09
C PRO A 620 1.36 48.62 4.64
N ALA A 621 2.33 48.61 3.75
CA ALA A 621 3.75 48.62 4.09
C ALA A 621 4.12 49.94 4.81
N TRP A 622 4.57 49.84 6.06
CA TRP A 622 5.25 50.91 6.79
C TRP A 622 6.63 50.43 7.22
N HIS A 623 7.68 51.06 6.69
CA HIS A 623 8.98 51.16 7.34
C HIS A 623 9.54 52.56 7.06
N PRO A 624 9.79 53.39 8.09
CA PRO A 624 10.53 54.63 7.91
C PRO A 624 12.04 54.37 7.91
N SER A 625 12.68 54.96 6.91
CA SER A 625 14.08 55.40 6.81
C SER A 625 15.00 55.19 8.02
N LEU A 626 16.10 54.45 7.83
CA LEU A 626 17.41 54.87 8.31
C LEU A 626 18.39 54.89 7.13
N ASP A 627 18.93 56.10 6.95
CA ASP A 627 19.96 56.51 6.03
C ASP A 627 21.28 55.77 6.34
N GLN A 628 21.81 55.03 5.38
CA GLN A 628 23.25 55.07 5.14
C GLN A 628 23.58 54.70 3.71
N ARG A 629 24.15 55.70 3.04
CA ARG A 629 24.71 55.66 1.70
C ARG A 629 25.83 54.61 1.60
N ARG A 630 25.86 53.99 0.41
CA ARG A 630 27.02 53.59 -0.42
C ARG A 630 27.31 52.09 -0.60
N HIS A 631 27.31 51.75 -1.89
CA HIS A 631 28.01 50.67 -2.61
C HIS A 631 27.53 49.23 -2.45
N SER A 632 26.71 48.77 -3.39
CA SER A 632 27.13 47.91 -4.52
C SER A 632 25.90 47.25 -5.17
N GLY A 633 25.74 47.41 -6.47
CA GLY A 633 24.59 46.92 -7.21
C GLY A 633 24.78 45.48 -7.67
N TRP A 634 23.80 44.63 -7.40
CA TRP A 634 23.49 43.41 -8.17
C TRP A 634 21.98 43.22 -8.20
N TYR A 635 21.44 43.12 -9.42
CA TYR A 635 20.02 42.97 -9.75
C TYR A 635 19.43 41.66 -9.21
N TYR A 636 18.33 41.74 -8.45
CA TYR A 636 17.39 40.64 -8.24
C TYR A 636 16.42 40.56 -9.45
N ARG A 637 16.41 39.42 -10.15
CA ARG A 637 15.39 39.06 -11.14
C ARG A 637 14.12 38.59 -10.41
N PRO A 638 12.91 39.12 -10.68
CA PRO A 638 11.69 38.58 -10.10
C PRO A 638 11.31 37.24 -10.75
N ARG A 639 11.05 36.22 -9.93
CA ARG A 639 10.40 34.96 -10.34
C ARG A 639 8.92 35.23 -10.65
N PRO A 640 8.33 34.57 -11.67
CA PRO A 640 6.98 34.90 -12.09
C PRO A 640 5.90 34.24 -11.21
N LEU A 641 4.85 35.03 -10.96
CA LEU A 641 3.86 34.91 -9.90
C LEU A 641 2.67 33.96 -10.21
N HIS A 642 2.88 32.88 -10.98
CA HIS A 642 1.80 31.96 -11.38
C HIS A 642 1.63 30.71 -10.49
N ARG A 643 2.39 30.60 -9.38
CA ARG A 643 2.35 29.43 -8.48
C ARG A 643 1.58 29.65 -7.16
N LEU A 644 0.88 30.77 -6.99
CA LEU A 644 0.24 31.12 -5.71
C LEU A 644 -1.27 31.43 -5.80
N LEU A 645 -1.96 31.04 -6.88
CA LEU A 645 -3.41 31.20 -6.97
C LEU A 645 -4.12 29.82 -6.87
N PRO A 646 -5.17 29.68 -6.03
CA PRO A 646 -6.07 28.53 -6.09
C PRO A 646 -6.82 28.55 -7.42
N LYS A 647 -6.94 27.40 -8.10
CA LYS A 647 -7.77 27.28 -9.30
C LYS A 647 -9.26 27.45 -8.93
N PRO A 648 -10.06 28.19 -9.72
CA PRO A 648 -11.49 28.38 -9.44
C PRO A 648 -12.31 27.08 -9.64
N PRO A 649 -13.50 26.93 -9.02
CA PRO A 649 -14.30 25.70 -9.05
C PRO A 649 -14.93 25.35 -10.40
N SER A 650 -14.82 26.18 -11.43
CA SER A 650 -15.48 25.95 -12.72
C SER A 650 -14.72 25.01 -13.68
N ALA A 651 -13.54 24.52 -13.30
CA ALA A 651 -12.82 23.50 -14.06
C ALA A 651 -13.23 22.05 -13.72
N LYS A 652 -14.24 21.87 -12.85
CA LYS A 652 -14.78 20.55 -12.49
C LYS A 652 -15.87 20.07 -13.46
N ASP A 653 -16.68 20.97 -14.01
CA ASP A 653 -17.79 20.58 -14.90
C ASP A 653 -17.30 20.15 -16.30
N ASP A 654 -16.23 20.76 -16.83
CA ASP A 654 -15.60 20.34 -18.08
C ASP A 654 -14.92 18.96 -18.01
N ARG A 655 -14.75 18.39 -16.80
CA ARG A 655 -14.15 17.05 -16.65
C ARG A 655 -15.11 15.92 -17.00
N LEU A 656 -16.42 16.11 -16.86
CA LEU A 656 -17.38 15.09 -17.30
C LEU A 656 -17.35 14.92 -18.83
N ALA A 657 -17.19 16.01 -19.58
CA ALA A 657 -17.10 15.97 -21.04
C ALA A 657 -15.76 15.44 -21.59
N THR A 658 -14.74 15.28 -20.74
CA THR A 658 -13.38 14.88 -21.16
C THR A 658 -12.98 13.47 -20.73
N HIS A 659 -13.89 12.69 -20.13
CA HIS A 659 -13.68 11.26 -19.95
C HIS A 659 -14.06 10.54 -21.26
N PRO A 660 -13.10 9.97 -22.02
CA PRO A 660 -13.45 9.19 -23.19
C PRO A 660 -14.21 7.95 -22.71
N CYS A 661 -15.50 7.88 -23.04
CA CYS A 661 -16.20 6.60 -23.06
C CYS A 661 -15.33 5.64 -23.89
N PRO A 662 -15.11 4.37 -23.46
CA PRO A 662 -14.31 3.45 -24.26
C PRO A 662 -14.83 3.46 -25.70
N PRO A 663 -13.95 3.56 -26.72
CA PRO A 663 -14.37 3.76 -28.11
C PRO A 663 -15.23 2.60 -28.62
N THR A 664 -15.17 1.44 -27.94
CA THR A 664 -15.89 0.23 -28.29
C THR A 664 -16.59 -0.40 -27.08
N SER A 665 -17.70 -1.11 -27.32
CA SER A 665 -18.47 -1.86 -26.35
C SER A 665 -18.74 -3.27 -26.89
N ASN A 666 -18.69 -4.28 -26.02
CA ASN A 666 -19.10 -5.65 -26.36
C ASN A 666 -20.61 -5.79 -26.15
N VAL A 667 -21.32 -6.23 -27.18
CA VAL A 667 -22.77 -6.42 -27.15
C VAL A 667 -23.13 -7.80 -27.70
N PHE A 668 -24.20 -8.39 -27.18
CA PHE A 668 -24.81 -9.58 -27.75
C PHE A 668 -25.88 -9.17 -28.75
N ARG A 669 -25.78 -9.66 -30.00
CA ARG A 669 -26.79 -9.48 -31.05
C ARG A 669 -26.90 -10.75 -31.88
N GLY A 670 -28.10 -11.25 -32.14
CA GLY A 670 -28.27 -12.50 -32.90
C GLY A 670 -27.65 -13.73 -32.24
N GLY A 671 -27.47 -13.73 -30.92
CA GLY A 671 -26.80 -14.81 -30.17
C GLY A 671 -25.28 -14.83 -30.29
N ASN A 672 -24.66 -13.82 -30.89
CA ASN A 672 -23.20 -13.69 -30.98
C ASN A 672 -22.71 -12.46 -30.20
N ALA A 673 -21.61 -12.60 -29.49
CA ALA A 673 -20.89 -11.46 -28.90
C ALA A 673 -20.12 -10.73 -30.01
N ILE A 674 -20.39 -9.43 -30.18
CA ILE A 674 -19.72 -8.58 -31.15
C ILE A 674 -19.26 -7.27 -30.50
N THR A 675 -18.07 -6.82 -30.89
CA THR A 675 -17.52 -5.53 -30.45
C THR A 675 -17.95 -4.44 -31.43
N ILE A 676 -18.67 -3.43 -30.93
CA ILE A 676 -19.15 -2.29 -31.74
C ILE A 676 -18.65 -0.97 -31.18
N GLN A 677 -18.73 0.11 -31.95
CA GLN A 677 -18.48 1.47 -31.44
C GLN A 677 -19.51 1.82 -30.36
N ALA A 678 -19.09 2.40 -29.23
CA ALA A 678 -19.97 2.69 -28.10
C ALA A 678 -21.16 3.61 -28.47
N ALA A 679 -20.98 4.49 -29.45
CA ALA A 679 -22.01 5.35 -30.03
C ALA A 679 -23.16 4.59 -30.74
N LYS A 680 -22.95 3.31 -31.09
CA LYS A 680 -23.91 2.46 -31.80
C LYS A 680 -24.64 1.47 -30.88
N VAL A 681 -24.48 1.60 -29.57
CA VAL A 681 -25.27 0.86 -28.57
C VAL A 681 -26.68 1.43 -28.58
N ALA A 682 -27.69 0.57 -28.69
CA ALA A 682 -29.10 0.93 -28.77
C ALA A 682 -29.87 0.44 -27.53
N PRO A 683 -30.96 1.12 -27.13
CA PRO A 683 -31.81 0.64 -26.04
C PRO A 683 -32.28 -0.80 -26.26
N GLY A 684 -32.00 -1.67 -25.29
CA GLY A 684 -32.29 -3.12 -25.34
C GLY A 684 -31.10 -4.01 -25.71
N ASP A 685 -29.94 -3.45 -26.08
CA ASP A 685 -28.72 -4.25 -26.25
C ASP A 685 -28.32 -4.91 -24.91
N THR A 686 -28.01 -6.19 -24.94
CA THR A 686 -27.35 -6.86 -23.81
C THR A 686 -25.85 -6.63 -23.95
N VAL A 687 -25.23 -6.00 -22.96
CA VAL A 687 -23.81 -5.62 -23.01
C VAL A 687 -23.00 -6.44 -22.00
N ASP A 688 -21.82 -6.88 -22.43
CA ASP A 688 -20.87 -7.55 -21.54
C ASP A 688 -19.88 -6.52 -20.98
N ARG A 689 -19.64 -6.57 -19.66
CA ARG A 689 -18.84 -5.57 -18.93
C ARG A 689 -17.81 -6.23 -18.05
N GLY A 690 -16.55 -5.87 -18.27
CA GLY A 690 -15.42 -6.28 -17.47
C GLY A 690 -15.11 -5.32 -16.32
N THR A 691 -14.20 -5.74 -15.44
CA THR A 691 -13.72 -4.90 -14.33
C THR A 691 -13.02 -3.64 -14.87
N GLY A 692 -13.52 -2.47 -14.49
CA GLY A 692 -12.97 -1.17 -14.90
C GLY A 692 -13.68 -0.53 -16.10
N ASP A 693 -14.70 -1.19 -16.65
CA ASP A 693 -15.53 -0.60 -17.71
C ASP A 693 -16.44 0.50 -17.15
N SER A 694 -16.55 1.61 -17.88
CA SER A 694 -17.58 2.62 -17.63
C SER A 694 -18.94 2.09 -18.09
N VAL A 695 -19.93 2.11 -17.20
CA VAL A 695 -21.31 1.73 -17.50
C VAL A 695 -22.21 2.97 -17.50
N PRO A 696 -23.16 3.10 -18.46
CA PRO A 696 -24.19 4.13 -18.39
C PRO A 696 -25.02 3.99 -17.11
N SER A 697 -25.52 5.09 -16.56
CA SER A 697 -26.41 5.09 -15.37
C SER A 697 -27.67 4.24 -15.54
N ASP A 698 -28.07 4.04 -16.79
CA ASP A 698 -29.39 3.49 -17.12
C ASP A 698 -29.33 2.00 -17.50
N ILE A 699 -28.25 1.29 -17.12
CA ILE A 699 -28.10 -0.15 -17.35
C ILE A 699 -28.85 -0.98 -16.29
N ARG A 700 -29.46 -2.09 -16.71
CA ARG A 700 -30.01 -3.10 -15.81
C ARG A 700 -29.09 -4.31 -15.74
N ILE A 701 -28.73 -4.72 -14.53
CA ILE A 701 -27.89 -5.90 -14.29
C ILE A 701 -28.75 -7.15 -14.49
N ILE A 702 -28.31 -8.02 -15.40
CA ILE A 702 -28.96 -9.31 -15.68
C ILE A 702 -28.24 -10.43 -14.91
N ASP A 703 -26.91 -10.45 -14.97
CA ASP A 703 -26.03 -11.36 -14.24
C ASP A 703 -24.72 -10.64 -13.87
N ALA A 704 -24.11 -10.99 -12.73
CA ALA A 704 -22.88 -10.35 -12.26
C ALA A 704 -22.09 -11.23 -11.28
N VAL A 705 -20.77 -11.23 -11.41
CA VAL A 705 -19.83 -11.88 -10.48
C VAL A 705 -18.92 -10.82 -9.87
N ASN A 706 -19.00 -10.62 -8.55
CA ASN A 706 -18.19 -9.65 -7.79
C ASN A 706 -18.32 -8.18 -8.26
N LEU A 707 -19.54 -7.69 -8.48
CA LEU A 707 -19.79 -6.31 -8.92
C LEU A 707 -19.55 -5.28 -7.81
N GLU A 708 -18.67 -4.31 -8.07
CA GLU A 708 -18.48 -3.09 -7.28
C GLU A 708 -18.48 -1.90 -8.25
N ALA A 709 -19.39 -0.94 -8.08
CA ALA A 709 -19.56 0.21 -8.97
C ALA A 709 -19.21 1.52 -8.24
N ASP A 710 -18.48 2.42 -8.91
CA ASP A 710 -18.10 3.75 -8.40
C ASP A 710 -19.04 4.81 -9.00
N GLU A 711 -20.01 5.28 -8.22
CA GLU A 711 -21.01 6.27 -8.64
C GLU A 711 -20.49 7.72 -8.67
N SER A 712 -19.23 7.96 -8.27
CA SER A 712 -18.65 9.32 -8.17
C SER A 712 -18.55 10.06 -9.52
N LEU A 713 -18.55 9.31 -10.63
CA LEU A 713 -18.52 9.85 -11.99
C LEU A 713 -19.86 10.44 -12.43
N LEU A 714 -20.99 9.94 -11.91
CA LEU A 714 -22.34 10.34 -12.34
C LEU A 714 -22.85 11.60 -11.66
N THR A 715 -22.43 11.84 -10.41
CA THR A 715 -22.95 12.97 -9.63
C THR A 715 -22.17 14.26 -9.86
N GLY A 716 -20.98 14.21 -10.47
CA GLY A 716 -20.05 15.35 -10.50
C GLY A 716 -19.58 15.80 -9.11
N VAL A 717 -20.06 15.15 -8.03
CA VAL A 717 -19.72 15.45 -6.65
C VAL A 717 -18.49 14.64 -6.29
N GLY A 718 -17.32 15.20 -6.57
CA GLY A 718 -16.12 14.79 -5.85
C GLY A 718 -16.37 14.95 -4.35
N ALA A 719 -16.32 13.85 -3.61
CA ALA A 719 -16.51 13.75 -2.16
C ALA A 719 -16.31 15.08 -1.41
N GLY A 720 -17.42 15.68 -0.95
CA GLY A 720 -17.38 16.90 -0.15
C GLY A 720 -18.50 17.89 -0.43
N HIS A 721 -19.77 17.49 -0.24
CA HIS A 721 -20.78 18.34 0.36
C HIS A 721 -21.93 17.47 0.88
N GLU A 722 -22.33 17.70 2.14
CA GLU A 722 -23.54 17.12 2.74
C GLU A 722 -24.75 17.50 1.88
N ALA A 723 -25.44 16.51 1.33
CA ALA A 723 -26.84 16.66 0.96
C ALA A 723 -27.65 16.51 2.25
N ASP A 724 -28.29 17.61 2.65
CA ASP A 724 -29.29 17.67 3.72
C ASP A 724 -30.46 16.74 3.36
N PRO A 725 -30.86 15.79 4.24
CA PRO A 725 -31.96 14.88 3.94
C PRO A 725 -33.29 15.57 4.26
N SER A 726 -33.87 16.20 3.25
CA SER A 726 -35.28 16.63 3.24
C SER A 726 -36.00 16.07 2.02
#